data_AF-A0AAW0S1P4-F1
#
_entry.id   AF-A0AAW0S1P4-F1
#
_cell.length_a   1.000
_cell.length_b   1.000
_cell.length_c   1.000
_cell.angle_alpha   90.00
_cell.angle_beta   90.00
_cell.angle_gamma   90.00
#
_symmetry.space_group_name_H-M   'P 1'
#
loop_
_entity.id
_entity.type
_entity.pdbx_description
1 polymer ?
#
loop_
_entity_poly.entity_id
_entity_poly.type
_entity_poly.pdbx_seq_one_letter_code
_entity_poly.pdbx_strand_id
1 'polypeptide(L)'
;MIYIETETTTRFMQVRPMDQGLHQLSATALQAKLTAGEITSVDLIESYLRRIERYNSRLNCLLSIRPRTQLFAHATALDAERRARPEALRSKLHGIPIILKDVIVTGPELGMPTTVGSAVFASMTAKRNAPLVDLLQDAGMIILGKSNMTEFCGLKSNSIKSGWSTCGGQTKSPYRRRDLREEDQPITAGSSSGSAVAVAAGLAPLSIGTETSAALVYPASLCGIYAYKCGYKTVPLEGVFRVSESYDCVGSIARDPTDIVTLSEIMQRNPTYSCSALPKDGHLGQEFRGLAVGVVASTWGVHESLVAEKWGDARLIKEYENAVFKMRSRGGRVVYPVQAPEPDSIKYGRETLTSTSYGEFSDQVKEFIGCFENAGIEDLKDIIAWNQAHAKTALPLPYDTQTELISAANSKMRPEVLQDIVTRLRHLAGDNGISDIMRRSGDLDIVLSSSECQLVTYAACAGWPCATVPLGNWRKNGQPYGMFALSKNGDEKTLLRFVCSEASAGQHFRHSNSHPTSPSVLTANAVKMETALRSWELDNNIKLIDPKRDALYQYDAEAQRAAQNARPWMADPNYFKHVRISAVALIKMTMHARSGGNLEIMGLMQGYTEGDTFVVTDAFRLPVEGTETRVNAQGEANEYIVEYLDLCRAQGRQENVVGWYHSHPGYGCWLSGIDVETEAMQQQFQDPFLAVVVDPDRTISAGKVDIGAFRTYPATYKADAAGADGFQAVPLDKAAEFGAHSGRYYSLEVSHFKSSLDTHLLELLWHKYWVQTLSQNPLLTNRDFANKQMLDLASRIKEATTAIRRSRGSQMLVMGGGGGGSKAGDKAMQKLSSEASMIAAKEKAGFLATGVKASLFNNLGDQKST
;
A
#
# COMPACT_ATOMS: atom_id res chain seq x y z
N MET A 1 -27.80 57.13 -4.30
CA MET A 1 -27.94 56.34 -5.54
C MET A 1 -26.54 56.06 -6.05
N ILE A 2 -26.30 54.83 -6.53
CA ILE A 2 -25.06 54.23 -7.07
C ILE A 2 -24.39 53.26 -6.08
N TYR A 3 -24.80 52.01 -6.27
CA TYR A 3 -24.23 50.77 -5.77
C TYR A 3 -22.88 50.51 -6.46
N ILE A 4 -21.92 50.01 -5.68
CA ILE A 4 -20.69 49.38 -6.18
C ILE A 4 -20.98 47.87 -6.21
N GLU A 5 -21.01 47.28 -7.40
CA GLU A 5 -21.18 45.84 -7.60
C GLU A 5 -19.90 45.08 -7.20
N THR A 6 -20.07 44.13 -6.30
CA THR A 6 -19.09 43.10 -5.94
C THR A 6 -19.28 41.87 -6.83
N GLU A 7 -18.52 41.75 -7.92
CA GLU A 7 -18.33 40.48 -8.64
C GLU A 7 -17.08 39.76 -8.12
N THR A 8 -17.20 39.06 -6.99
CA THR A 8 -16.22 38.06 -6.55
C THR A 8 -16.92 36.90 -5.87
N THR A 9 -17.77 36.15 -6.58
CA THR A 9 -18.23 34.83 -6.10
C THR A 9 -18.86 34.02 -7.23
N THR A 10 -18.04 33.24 -7.96
CA THR A 10 -18.33 31.89 -8.53
C THR A 10 -17.36 31.56 -9.67
N ARG A 11 -16.09 31.24 -9.33
CA ARG A 11 -15.39 30.21 -10.09
C ARG A 11 -15.61 28.91 -9.35
N PHE A 12 -16.64 28.18 -9.78
CA PHE A 12 -16.93 26.82 -9.35
C PHE A 12 -15.64 26.00 -9.34
N MET A 13 -15.22 25.54 -8.17
CA MET A 13 -14.16 24.57 -8.02
C MET A 13 -14.66 23.28 -8.67
N GLN A 14 -14.23 22.99 -9.90
CA GLN A 14 -14.45 21.69 -10.52
C GLN A 14 -13.91 20.64 -9.56
N VAL A 15 -14.79 19.80 -9.01
CA VAL A 15 -14.42 18.63 -8.22
C VAL A 15 -13.57 17.75 -9.13
N ARG A 16 -12.24 17.80 -8.94
CA ARG A 16 -11.29 17.04 -9.76
C ARG A 16 -11.51 15.55 -9.48
N PRO A 17 -11.61 14.69 -10.51
CA PRO A 17 -11.71 13.25 -10.32
C PRO A 17 -10.36 12.69 -9.84
N MET A 18 -10.05 12.86 -8.55
CA MET A 18 -8.69 12.73 -7.97
C MET A 18 -8.08 11.31 -7.97
N ASP A 19 -8.74 10.27 -8.46
CA ASP A 19 -8.21 8.90 -8.35
C ASP A 19 -8.55 7.94 -9.51
N GLN A 20 -9.13 8.42 -10.61
CA GLN A 20 -9.39 7.54 -11.75
C GLN A 20 -8.10 7.33 -12.57
N GLY A 21 -7.26 6.41 -12.09
CA GLY A 21 -6.21 5.78 -12.89
C GLY A 21 -4.87 6.53 -12.97
N LEU A 22 -4.59 7.53 -12.13
CA LEU A 22 -3.29 8.24 -12.14
C LEU A 22 -2.09 7.27 -12.03
N HIS A 23 -2.20 6.26 -11.18
CA HIS A 23 -1.19 5.21 -11.01
C HIS A 23 -0.95 4.33 -12.25
N GLN A 24 -1.81 4.41 -13.27
CA GLN A 24 -1.67 3.68 -14.54
C GLN A 24 -0.93 4.49 -15.60
N LEU A 25 -0.82 5.81 -15.42
CA LEU A 25 -0.17 6.71 -16.36
C LEU A 25 1.37 6.60 -16.25
N SER A 26 2.05 6.98 -17.34
CA SER A 26 3.50 7.20 -17.36
C SER A 26 3.85 8.50 -16.65
N ALA A 27 5.07 8.63 -16.14
CA ALA A 27 5.56 9.86 -15.54
C ALA A 27 5.45 11.04 -16.51
N THR A 28 5.74 10.81 -17.79
CA THR A 28 5.60 11.82 -18.85
C THR A 28 4.14 12.27 -19.02
N ALA A 29 3.17 11.35 -18.97
CA ALA A 29 1.74 11.70 -19.01
C ALA A 29 1.28 12.43 -17.75
N LEU A 30 1.79 12.03 -16.57
CA LEU A 30 1.54 12.76 -15.32
C LEU A 30 2.09 14.18 -15.38
N GLN A 31 3.29 14.35 -15.94
CA GLN A 31 3.89 15.67 -16.14
C GLN A 31 3.04 16.57 -17.03
N ALA A 32 2.47 16.02 -18.11
CA ALA A 32 1.56 16.76 -18.97
C ALA A 32 0.32 17.25 -18.21
N LYS A 33 -0.27 16.39 -17.37
CA LYS A 33 -1.42 16.76 -16.51
C LYS A 33 -1.08 17.81 -15.45
N LEU A 34 0.11 17.71 -14.84
CA LEU A 34 0.62 18.72 -13.90
C LEU A 34 0.80 20.08 -14.61
N THR A 35 1.35 20.07 -15.82
CA THR A 35 1.59 21.27 -16.62
C THR A 35 0.29 21.91 -17.10
N ALA A 36 -0.70 21.10 -17.47
CA ALA A 36 -2.04 21.56 -17.82
C ALA A 36 -2.86 22.05 -16.60
N GLY A 37 -2.36 21.87 -15.37
CA GLY A 37 -3.05 22.23 -14.15
C GLY A 37 -4.25 21.33 -13.81
N GLU A 38 -4.40 20.19 -14.50
CA GLU A 38 -5.47 19.21 -14.26
C GLU A 38 -5.31 18.50 -12.92
N ILE A 39 -4.07 18.32 -12.48
CA ILE A 39 -3.67 17.75 -11.19
C ILE A 39 -2.51 18.57 -10.61
N THR A 40 -2.22 18.36 -9.33
CA THR A 40 -1.07 18.92 -8.62
C THR A 40 -0.14 17.81 -8.14
N SER A 41 1.10 18.16 -7.78
CA SER A 41 2.05 17.21 -7.18
C SER A 41 1.53 16.71 -5.83
N VAL A 42 0.80 17.56 -5.10
CA VAL A 42 0.05 17.16 -3.88
C VAL A 42 -0.97 16.06 -4.18
N ASP A 43 -1.78 16.21 -5.24
CA ASP A 43 -2.75 15.19 -5.66
C ASP A 43 -2.05 13.86 -5.99
N LEU A 44 -0.89 13.91 -6.65
CA LEU A 44 -0.09 12.72 -6.97
C LEU A 44 0.43 12.03 -5.71
N ILE A 45 1.04 12.78 -4.80
CA ILE A 45 1.55 12.23 -3.53
C ILE A 45 0.42 11.57 -2.75
N GLU A 46 -0.74 12.21 -2.65
CA GLU A 46 -1.89 11.63 -1.96
C GLU A 46 -2.36 10.31 -2.62
N SER A 47 -2.49 10.28 -3.95
CA SER A 47 -2.90 9.07 -4.68
C SER A 47 -1.92 7.91 -4.48
N TYR A 48 -0.60 8.17 -4.57
CA TYR A 48 0.40 7.12 -4.37
C TYR A 48 0.48 6.64 -2.91
N LEU A 49 0.39 7.54 -1.93
CA LEU A 49 0.38 7.14 -0.51
C LEU A 49 -0.82 6.24 -0.17
N ARG A 50 -2.03 6.59 -0.63
CA ARG A 50 -3.23 5.74 -0.46
C ARG A 50 -3.04 4.36 -1.08
N ARG A 51 -2.38 4.31 -2.23
CA ARG A 51 -2.10 3.04 -2.92
C ARG A 51 -1.05 2.21 -2.17
N ILE A 52 0.00 2.85 -1.65
CA ILE A 52 1.02 2.20 -0.82
C ILE A 52 0.39 1.59 0.43
N GLU A 53 -0.44 2.33 1.15
CA GLU A 53 -1.19 1.84 2.33
C GLU A 53 -2.02 0.59 1.98
N ARG A 54 -2.68 0.60 0.82
CA ARG A 54 -3.56 -0.48 0.40
C ARG A 54 -2.84 -1.76 0.02
N TYR A 55 -1.65 -1.68 -0.57
CA TYR A 55 -1.02 -2.83 -1.22
C TYR A 55 0.33 -3.23 -0.63
N ASN A 56 1.10 -2.32 -0.03
CA ASN A 56 2.46 -2.65 0.40
C ASN A 56 2.49 -3.70 1.51
N SER A 57 1.52 -3.73 2.44
CA SER A 57 1.42 -4.77 3.48
C SER A 57 1.29 -6.20 2.93
N ARG A 58 0.89 -6.35 1.65
CA ARG A 58 0.81 -7.64 0.96
C ARG A 58 2.00 -7.89 0.05
N LEU A 59 2.67 -6.84 -0.42
CA LEU A 59 3.77 -6.91 -1.38
C LEU A 59 5.15 -6.87 -0.71
N ASN A 60 5.26 -6.26 0.48
CA ASN A 60 6.51 -6.04 1.22
C ASN A 60 7.63 -5.48 0.33
N CYS A 61 7.28 -4.56 -0.57
CA CYS A 61 8.20 -4.04 -1.58
C CYS A 61 8.83 -2.70 -1.17
N LEU A 62 8.30 -2.02 -0.15
CA LEU A 62 8.82 -0.77 0.40
C LEU A 62 9.18 -0.95 1.87
N LEU A 63 10.38 -0.50 2.26
CA LEU A 63 10.93 -0.55 3.62
C LEU A 63 10.60 0.70 4.42
N SER A 64 10.70 1.86 3.79
CA SER A 64 10.50 3.15 4.43
C SER A 64 9.81 4.10 3.45
N ILE A 65 8.93 4.95 3.98
CA ILE A 65 8.23 6.00 3.24
C ILE A 65 8.61 7.32 3.90
N ARG A 66 8.89 8.34 3.09
CA ARG A 66 9.21 9.67 3.60
C ARG A 66 8.04 10.18 4.46
N PRO A 67 8.29 10.85 5.60
CA PRO A 67 7.22 11.38 6.44
C PRO A 67 6.22 12.23 5.63
N ARG A 68 4.92 12.02 5.87
CA ARG A 68 3.85 12.64 5.07
C ARG A 68 3.93 14.15 5.07
N THR A 69 4.20 14.76 6.22
CA THR A 69 4.35 16.21 6.40
C THR A 69 5.42 16.76 5.46
N GLN A 70 6.58 16.11 5.40
CA GLN A 70 7.66 16.49 4.49
C GLN A 70 7.29 16.28 3.01
N LEU A 71 6.61 15.18 2.67
CA LEU A 71 6.16 14.91 1.30
C LEU A 71 5.19 15.97 0.79
N PHE A 72 4.17 16.31 1.60
CA PHE A 72 3.18 17.32 1.23
C PHE A 72 3.78 18.73 1.18
N ALA A 73 4.68 19.07 2.10
CA ALA A 73 5.41 20.34 2.05
C ALA A 73 6.27 20.44 0.78
N HIS A 74 7.02 19.40 0.44
CA HIS A 74 7.86 19.38 -0.77
C HIS A 74 7.02 19.45 -2.05
N ALA A 75 5.93 18.66 -2.13
CA ALA A 75 5.01 18.70 -3.26
C ALA A 75 4.38 20.08 -3.45
N THR A 76 3.93 20.71 -2.35
CA THR A 76 3.36 22.06 -2.35
C THR A 76 4.36 23.09 -2.86
N ALA A 77 5.62 23.00 -2.43
CA ALA A 77 6.69 23.88 -2.90
C ALA A 77 6.94 23.74 -4.41
N LEU A 78 7.00 22.51 -4.93
CA LEU A 78 7.20 22.26 -6.36
C LEU A 78 5.99 22.70 -7.20
N ASP A 79 4.78 22.60 -6.68
CA ASP A 79 3.56 23.14 -7.32
C ASP A 79 3.55 24.67 -7.32
N ALA A 80 4.01 25.31 -6.25
CA ALA A 80 4.17 26.77 -6.19
C ALA A 80 5.24 27.23 -7.19
N GLU A 81 6.36 26.53 -7.28
CA GLU A 81 7.40 26.78 -8.27
C GLU A 81 6.89 26.67 -9.70
N ARG A 82 6.11 25.61 -10.01
CA ARG A 82 5.47 25.43 -11.32
C ARG A 82 4.57 26.60 -11.68
N ARG A 83 3.75 27.09 -10.73
CA ARG A 83 2.86 28.25 -10.96
C ARG A 83 3.65 29.54 -11.17
N ALA A 84 4.73 29.74 -10.42
CA ALA A 84 5.54 30.94 -10.52
C ALA A 84 6.39 30.99 -11.80
N ARG A 85 6.84 29.83 -12.30
CA ARG A 85 7.79 29.71 -13.42
C ARG A 85 7.42 28.56 -14.37
N PRO A 86 6.28 28.64 -15.09
CA PRO A 86 5.81 27.55 -15.94
C PRO A 86 6.77 27.19 -17.09
N GLU A 87 7.53 28.17 -17.60
CA GLU A 87 8.50 27.99 -18.70
C GLU A 87 9.90 27.55 -18.23
N ALA A 88 10.14 27.51 -16.91
CA ALA A 88 11.45 27.21 -16.33
C ALA A 88 11.35 26.13 -15.24
N LEU A 89 10.66 25.03 -15.56
CA LEU A 89 10.64 23.83 -14.72
C LEU A 89 12.04 23.23 -14.62
N ARG A 90 12.37 22.63 -13.47
CA ARG A 90 13.70 22.06 -13.23
C ARG A 90 14.04 20.90 -14.15
N SER A 91 13.04 20.11 -14.53
CA SER A 91 13.20 19.00 -15.48
C SER A 91 11.86 18.55 -16.08
N LYS A 92 11.92 17.59 -17.01
CA LYS A 92 10.76 16.86 -17.54
C LYS A 92 10.05 15.99 -16.50
N LEU A 93 10.63 15.81 -15.30
CA LEU A 93 10.08 15.07 -14.18
C LEU A 93 9.85 15.95 -12.93
N HIS A 94 9.82 17.28 -13.09
CA HIS A 94 9.53 18.22 -12.00
C HIS A 94 8.18 17.88 -11.35
N GLY A 95 8.12 17.64 -10.04
CA GLY A 95 6.91 17.25 -9.29
C GLY A 95 6.56 15.75 -9.33
N ILE A 96 7.33 14.92 -10.03
CA ILE A 96 7.04 13.47 -10.16
C ILE A 96 7.64 12.68 -8.99
N PRO A 97 6.86 11.76 -8.36
CA PRO A 97 7.38 10.91 -7.30
C PRO A 97 8.25 9.75 -7.81
N ILE A 98 9.26 9.38 -7.05
CA ILE A 98 10.19 8.27 -7.34
C ILE A 98 10.55 7.47 -6.10
N ILE A 99 10.80 6.17 -6.28
CA ILE A 99 11.25 5.26 -5.21
C ILE A 99 12.71 4.87 -5.44
N LEU A 100 13.51 4.84 -4.37
CA LEU A 100 14.92 4.49 -4.43
C LEU A 100 15.16 3.11 -3.82
N LYS A 101 16.01 2.28 -4.43
CA LYS A 101 16.49 1.07 -3.76
C LYS A 101 17.21 1.42 -2.46
N ASP A 102 17.06 0.58 -1.44
CA ASP A 102 17.61 0.79 -0.10
C ASP A 102 19.14 0.59 0.02
N VAL A 103 19.85 0.88 -1.06
CA VAL A 103 21.31 0.96 -1.15
C VAL A 103 21.80 2.38 -1.32
N ILE A 104 20.90 3.32 -1.65
CA ILE A 104 21.23 4.71 -1.98
C ILE A 104 21.04 5.55 -0.72
N VAL A 105 22.11 6.06 -0.14
CA VAL A 105 22.08 6.81 1.11
C VAL A 105 21.21 8.06 0.97
N THR A 106 20.21 8.15 1.84
CA THR A 106 19.39 9.35 2.07
C THR A 106 19.77 9.97 3.40
N GLY A 107 19.99 11.28 3.41
CA GLY A 107 20.31 12.03 4.61
C GLY A 107 19.14 12.08 5.59
N PRO A 108 19.41 12.42 6.86
CA PRO A 108 18.43 12.41 7.94
C PRO A 108 17.27 13.39 7.69
N GLU A 109 17.48 14.44 6.90
CA GLU A 109 16.46 15.41 6.52
C GLU A 109 15.31 14.80 5.71
N LEU A 110 15.54 13.67 5.03
CA LEU A 110 14.50 12.93 4.31
C LEU A 110 13.73 11.96 5.20
N GLY A 111 14.11 11.81 6.48
CA GLY A 111 13.38 10.99 7.46
C GLY A 111 13.26 9.51 7.08
N MET A 112 14.17 8.99 6.25
CA MET A 112 14.19 7.60 5.79
C MET A 112 15.59 7.01 5.98
N PRO A 113 15.74 5.91 6.75
CA PRO A 113 17.03 5.24 6.90
C PRO A 113 17.45 4.56 5.59
N THR A 114 18.74 4.24 5.49
CA THR A 114 19.29 3.39 4.42
C THR A 114 19.89 2.16 5.06
N THR A 115 19.30 0.99 4.83
CA THR A 115 19.60 -0.22 5.62
C THR A 115 20.31 -1.32 4.83
N VAL A 116 20.32 -1.25 3.50
CA VAL A 116 20.78 -2.35 2.64
C VAL A 116 19.98 -3.64 2.92
N GLY A 117 18.76 -3.49 3.44
CA GLY A 117 17.91 -4.55 3.96
C GLY A 117 18.36 -5.17 5.30
N SER A 118 19.42 -4.67 5.93
CA SER A 118 20.07 -5.29 7.07
C SER A 118 19.82 -4.56 8.38
N ALA A 119 19.65 -5.34 9.46
CA ALA A 119 19.46 -4.81 10.80
C ALA A 119 20.66 -3.99 11.32
N VAL A 120 21.89 -4.29 10.87
CA VAL A 120 23.10 -3.53 11.24
C VAL A 120 22.97 -2.05 10.88
N PHE A 121 22.54 -1.77 9.64
CA PHE A 121 22.44 -0.40 9.14
C PHE A 121 21.12 0.27 9.56
N ALA A 122 20.12 -0.51 9.98
CA ALA A 122 18.85 0.04 10.50
C ALA A 122 19.05 0.91 11.75
N SER A 123 20.12 0.69 12.52
CA SER A 123 20.48 1.52 13.68
C SER A 123 21.45 2.66 13.35
N MET A 124 21.90 2.80 12.10
CA MET A 124 22.87 3.81 11.70
C MET A 124 22.20 5.05 11.11
N THR A 125 22.73 6.23 11.42
CA THR A 125 22.27 7.51 10.88
C THR A 125 23.19 7.94 9.75
N ALA A 126 22.63 8.23 8.57
CA ALA A 126 23.40 8.75 7.45
C ALA A 126 23.91 10.17 7.75
N LYS A 127 25.09 10.53 7.24
CA LYS A 127 25.67 11.88 7.38
C LYS A 127 25.02 12.90 6.45
N ARG A 128 24.67 12.47 5.23
CA ARG A 128 24.13 13.31 4.15
C ARG A 128 23.54 12.45 3.03
N ASN A 129 22.83 13.08 2.10
CA ASN A 129 22.43 12.46 0.84
C ASN A 129 23.63 11.97 0.03
N ALA A 130 23.43 10.87 -0.71
CA ALA A 130 24.29 10.53 -1.83
C ALA A 130 24.14 11.58 -2.95
N PRO A 131 25.19 11.92 -3.72
CA PRO A 131 25.09 12.89 -4.81
C PRO A 131 24.00 12.56 -5.87
N LEU A 132 23.70 11.27 -6.06
CA LEU A 132 22.58 10.85 -6.91
C LEU A 132 21.22 11.34 -6.39
N VAL A 133 21.03 11.36 -5.07
CA VAL A 133 19.80 11.85 -4.43
C VAL A 133 19.66 13.35 -4.63
N ASP A 134 20.76 14.10 -4.52
CA ASP A 134 20.77 15.54 -4.77
C ASP A 134 20.44 15.86 -6.23
N LEU A 135 21.00 15.13 -7.21
CA LEU A 135 20.65 15.27 -8.63
C LEU A 135 19.14 15.11 -8.89
N LEU A 136 18.48 14.16 -8.22
CA LEU A 136 17.04 13.94 -8.39
C LEU A 136 16.21 15.06 -7.77
N GLN A 137 16.61 15.57 -6.61
CA GLN A 137 15.93 16.69 -5.95
C GLN A 137 16.14 18.00 -6.72
N ASP A 138 17.33 18.22 -7.26
CA ASP A 138 17.66 19.36 -8.12
C ASP A 138 16.87 19.31 -9.43
N ALA A 139 16.60 18.12 -9.97
CA ALA A 139 15.68 17.93 -11.09
C ALA A 139 14.20 18.14 -10.71
N GLY A 140 13.88 18.44 -9.45
CA GLY A 140 12.54 18.68 -8.95
C GLY A 140 11.72 17.41 -8.72
N MET A 141 12.36 16.24 -8.59
CA MET A 141 11.66 14.99 -8.32
C MET A 141 11.38 14.81 -6.82
N ILE A 142 10.30 14.09 -6.48
CA ILE A 142 9.91 13.84 -5.08
C ILE A 142 10.31 12.42 -4.69
N ILE A 143 11.29 12.28 -3.81
CA ILE A 143 11.66 10.97 -3.26
C ILE A 143 10.58 10.51 -2.30
N LEU A 144 9.84 9.47 -2.71
CA LEU A 144 8.66 8.96 -2.01
C LEU A 144 9.04 7.97 -0.91
N GLY A 145 10.02 7.12 -1.15
CA GLY A 145 10.32 5.98 -0.29
C GLY A 145 11.54 5.17 -0.70
N LYS A 146 11.86 4.19 0.14
CA LYS A 146 12.94 3.22 -0.02
C LYS A 146 12.35 1.85 -0.31
N SER A 147 12.78 1.20 -1.38
CA SER A 147 12.28 -0.13 -1.74
C SER A 147 13.08 -1.25 -1.06
N ASN A 148 12.38 -2.31 -0.70
CA ASN A 148 12.96 -3.58 -0.25
C ASN A 148 13.83 -4.21 -1.36
N MET A 149 14.69 -5.13 -0.96
CA MET A 149 15.73 -5.74 -1.79
C MET A 149 16.13 -7.10 -1.25
N THR A 150 16.94 -7.85 -2.01
CA THR A 150 17.71 -8.95 -1.40
C THR A 150 18.82 -8.33 -0.55
N GLU A 151 18.89 -8.69 0.74
CA GLU A 151 19.84 -8.12 1.71
C GLU A 151 21.30 -8.17 1.22
N PHE A 152 22.07 -7.10 1.46
CA PHE A 152 23.45 -6.95 0.95
C PHE A 152 23.58 -7.20 -0.57
N CYS A 153 22.56 -6.83 -1.33
CA CYS A 153 22.45 -7.10 -2.76
C CYS A 153 22.52 -8.59 -3.14
N GLY A 154 22.29 -9.50 -2.18
CA GLY A 154 22.43 -10.96 -2.36
C GLY A 154 23.73 -11.55 -1.82
N LEU A 155 24.70 -10.74 -1.38
CA LEU A 155 26.00 -11.20 -0.89
C LEU A 155 26.02 -11.48 0.62
N LYS A 156 24.87 -11.86 1.20
CA LYS A 156 24.82 -12.27 2.61
C LYS A 156 25.02 -13.78 2.78
N SER A 157 24.20 -14.58 2.10
CA SER A 157 24.20 -16.04 2.18
C SER A 157 23.59 -16.67 0.92
N ASN A 158 24.10 -17.83 0.52
CA ASN A 158 23.55 -18.64 -0.57
C ASN A 158 22.15 -19.22 -0.31
N SER A 159 21.67 -19.24 0.95
CA SER A 159 20.33 -19.74 1.28
C SER A 159 19.24 -18.66 1.21
N ILE A 160 19.61 -17.39 0.99
CA ILE A 160 18.65 -16.28 0.98
C ILE A 160 17.84 -16.30 -0.30
N LYS A 161 16.50 -16.30 -0.13
CA LYS A 161 15.57 -16.16 -1.25
C LYS A 161 15.63 -14.73 -1.80
N SER A 162 15.66 -14.59 -3.12
CA SER A 162 15.68 -13.27 -3.74
C SER A 162 14.49 -12.42 -3.31
N GLY A 163 14.78 -11.15 -3.01
CA GLY A 163 13.82 -10.17 -2.51
C GLY A 163 13.46 -10.29 -1.03
N TRP A 164 14.13 -11.16 -0.27
CA TRP A 164 14.06 -11.18 1.18
C TRP A 164 15.16 -10.31 1.80
N SER A 165 14.79 -9.58 2.87
CA SER A 165 15.73 -8.92 3.76
C SER A 165 15.27 -9.00 5.21
N THR A 166 16.20 -8.88 6.16
CA THR A 166 15.84 -8.80 7.59
C THR A 166 14.89 -7.64 7.88
N CYS A 167 15.08 -6.47 7.28
CA CYS A 167 14.26 -5.29 7.54
C CYS A 167 12.87 -5.34 6.89
N GLY A 168 12.73 -5.97 5.72
CA GLY A 168 11.49 -5.94 4.93
C GLY A 168 10.75 -7.25 4.81
N GLY A 169 11.35 -8.34 5.26
CA GLY A 169 10.90 -9.68 4.94
C GLY A 169 10.90 -9.94 3.42
N GLN A 170 10.08 -10.91 3.00
CA GLN A 170 10.00 -11.33 1.60
C GLN A 170 9.15 -10.36 0.76
N THR A 171 9.77 -9.68 -0.20
CA THR A 171 9.08 -9.00 -1.31
C THR A 171 8.28 -10.03 -2.11
N LYS A 172 7.01 -9.76 -2.39
CA LYS A 172 6.10 -10.63 -3.13
C LYS A 172 5.74 -10.04 -4.49
N SER A 173 5.65 -10.90 -5.51
CA SER A 173 5.25 -10.49 -6.85
C SER A 173 3.82 -9.92 -6.87
N PRO A 174 3.53 -8.86 -7.66
CA PRO A 174 2.18 -8.35 -7.81
C PRO A 174 1.28 -9.27 -8.65
N TYR A 175 1.86 -10.27 -9.33
CA TYR A 175 1.16 -11.22 -10.19
C TYR A 175 0.72 -12.51 -9.48
N ARG A 176 0.85 -12.55 -8.16
CA ARG A 176 0.46 -13.71 -7.36
C ARG A 176 -1.02 -14.01 -7.48
N ARG A 177 -1.36 -15.29 -7.57
CA ARG A 177 -2.74 -15.76 -7.77
C ARG A 177 -3.20 -16.63 -6.61
N ARG A 178 -4.47 -16.53 -6.22
CA ARG A 178 -5.00 -17.25 -5.06
C ARG A 178 -5.11 -18.76 -5.28
N ASP A 179 -5.20 -19.18 -6.54
CA ASP A 179 -5.36 -20.58 -6.94
C ASP A 179 -4.03 -21.34 -7.06
N LEU A 180 -2.89 -20.68 -6.82
CA LEU A 180 -1.56 -21.28 -6.84
C LEU A 180 -1.02 -21.50 -5.44
N ARG A 181 -0.33 -22.62 -5.23
CA ARG A 181 0.44 -22.91 -4.01
C ARG A 181 1.67 -22.01 -3.93
N GLU A 182 2.23 -21.82 -2.73
CA GLU A 182 3.33 -20.87 -2.50
C GLU A 182 4.55 -21.12 -3.40
N GLU A 183 4.90 -22.39 -3.62
CA GLU A 183 6.01 -22.83 -4.46
C GLU A 183 5.79 -22.56 -5.96
N ASP A 184 4.53 -22.45 -6.40
CA ASP A 184 4.17 -22.22 -7.80
C ASP A 184 3.95 -20.72 -8.11
N GLN A 185 3.96 -19.87 -7.09
CA GLN A 185 3.71 -18.44 -7.24
C GLN A 185 4.79 -17.75 -8.08
N PRO A 186 4.43 -16.71 -8.85
CA PRO A 186 5.42 -15.83 -9.45
C PRO A 186 6.41 -15.27 -8.42
N ILE A 187 7.69 -15.29 -8.78
CA ILE A 187 8.81 -14.76 -8.01
C ILE A 187 9.15 -13.34 -8.47
N THR A 188 10.02 -12.67 -7.72
CA THR A 188 10.43 -11.27 -7.95
C THR A 188 11.86 -11.13 -8.47
N ALA A 189 12.68 -12.18 -8.38
CA ALA A 189 14.14 -12.11 -8.50
C ALA A 189 14.72 -10.99 -7.61
N GLY A 190 15.93 -10.52 -7.90
CA GLY A 190 16.61 -9.51 -7.11
C GLY A 190 17.99 -9.18 -7.67
N SER A 191 18.73 -8.26 -7.06
CA SER A 191 18.43 -7.68 -5.75
C SER A 191 17.51 -6.46 -5.74
N SER A 192 17.20 -5.84 -6.89
CA SER A 192 16.27 -4.69 -6.99
C SER A 192 14.79 -5.10 -7.01
N SER A 193 14.41 -6.07 -6.18
CA SER A 193 13.08 -6.69 -6.16
C SER A 193 11.97 -5.69 -5.84
N GLY A 194 12.12 -4.92 -4.76
CA GLY A 194 11.11 -3.96 -4.32
C GLY A 194 10.95 -2.82 -5.32
N SER A 195 12.04 -2.36 -5.94
CA SER A 195 12.02 -1.30 -6.96
C SER A 195 11.17 -1.71 -8.17
N ALA A 196 11.34 -2.94 -8.65
CA ALA A 196 10.56 -3.49 -9.76
C ALA A 196 9.09 -3.73 -9.37
N VAL A 197 8.84 -4.35 -8.21
CA VAL A 197 7.48 -4.61 -7.73
C VAL A 197 6.70 -3.32 -7.48
N ALA A 198 7.33 -2.30 -6.91
CA ALA A 198 6.69 -1.02 -6.63
C ALA A 198 6.20 -0.35 -7.93
N VAL A 199 7.01 -0.36 -8.98
CA VAL A 199 6.63 0.17 -10.30
C VAL A 199 5.56 -0.70 -10.96
N ALA A 200 5.69 -2.03 -10.97
CA ALA A 200 4.68 -2.90 -11.57
C ALA A 200 3.32 -2.82 -10.86
N ALA A 201 3.32 -2.69 -9.54
CA ALA A 201 2.11 -2.52 -8.74
C ALA A 201 1.54 -1.10 -8.78
N GLY A 202 2.21 -0.15 -9.44
CA GLY A 202 1.77 1.25 -9.55
C GLY A 202 1.94 2.06 -8.27
N LEU A 203 2.81 1.66 -7.35
CA LEU A 203 3.10 2.40 -6.11
C LEU A 203 3.96 3.64 -6.33
N ALA A 204 4.63 3.71 -7.48
CA ALA A 204 5.25 4.90 -8.05
C ALA A 204 5.25 4.76 -9.59
N PRO A 205 5.43 5.86 -10.34
CA PRO A 205 5.64 5.79 -11.78
C PRO A 205 7.06 5.34 -12.12
N LEU A 206 8.03 5.61 -11.24
CA LEU A 206 9.46 5.41 -11.45
C LEU A 206 10.13 4.81 -10.22
N SER A 207 11.19 4.04 -10.44
CA SER A 207 12.14 3.68 -9.39
C SER A 207 13.58 3.58 -9.90
N ILE A 208 14.52 3.64 -8.95
CA ILE A 208 15.94 3.41 -9.18
C ILE A 208 16.35 2.10 -8.54
N GLY A 209 17.13 1.30 -9.27
CA GLY A 209 17.77 0.08 -8.77
C GLY A 209 19.28 0.09 -9.00
N THR A 210 19.94 -0.99 -8.58
CA THR A 210 21.37 -1.22 -8.81
C THR A 210 21.62 -2.64 -9.31
N GLU A 211 22.68 -2.81 -10.07
CA GLU A 211 23.06 -4.09 -10.67
C GLU A 211 24.57 -4.30 -10.65
N THR A 212 24.98 -5.42 -10.05
CA THR A 212 26.28 -6.06 -10.25
C THR A 212 26.24 -6.99 -11.47
N SER A 213 25.22 -7.85 -11.53
CA SER A 213 24.87 -8.69 -12.69
C SER A 213 23.40 -9.07 -12.58
N ALA A 214 22.59 -8.79 -13.60
CA ALA A 214 21.15 -9.07 -13.72
C ALA A 214 20.23 -8.47 -12.63
N ALA A 215 20.76 -7.90 -11.56
CA ALA A 215 20.05 -7.50 -10.35
C ALA A 215 19.08 -6.31 -10.50
N LEU A 216 18.99 -5.70 -11.69
CA LEU A 216 18.02 -4.69 -12.08
C LEU A 216 17.16 -5.16 -13.25
N VAL A 217 17.77 -5.68 -14.33
CA VAL A 217 17.03 -6.10 -15.53
C VAL A 217 16.21 -7.37 -15.31
N TYR A 218 16.69 -8.32 -14.51
CA TYR A 218 15.96 -9.56 -14.25
C TYR A 218 14.70 -9.36 -13.38
N PRO A 219 14.75 -8.65 -12.23
CA PRO A 219 13.52 -8.38 -11.48
C PRO A 219 12.51 -7.55 -12.28
N ALA A 220 12.94 -6.62 -13.13
CA ALA A 220 12.06 -5.88 -14.02
C ALA A 220 11.40 -6.77 -15.10
N SER A 221 12.17 -7.70 -15.69
CA SER A 221 11.69 -8.71 -16.64
C SER A 221 10.59 -9.57 -16.02
N LEU A 222 10.81 -10.06 -14.80
CA LEU A 222 9.82 -10.82 -14.04
C LEU A 222 8.63 -9.98 -13.58
N CYS A 223 8.77 -8.66 -13.53
CA CYS A 223 7.67 -7.75 -13.23
C CYS A 223 6.93 -7.26 -14.49
N GLY A 224 7.39 -7.63 -15.70
CA GLY A 224 6.74 -7.24 -16.95
C GLY A 224 6.85 -5.75 -17.25
N ILE A 225 7.96 -5.12 -16.84
CA ILE A 225 8.21 -3.69 -16.99
C ILE A 225 9.61 -3.44 -17.59
N TYR A 226 9.87 -2.21 -18.00
CA TYR A 226 11.14 -1.82 -18.58
C TYR A 226 12.17 -1.53 -17.50
N ALA A 227 13.42 -1.84 -17.79
CA ALA A 227 14.54 -1.35 -17.01
C ALA A 227 15.76 -1.14 -17.89
N TYR A 228 16.60 -0.19 -17.49
CA TYR A 228 17.85 0.15 -18.17
C TYR A 228 18.94 0.36 -17.13
N LYS A 229 20.00 -0.45 -17.22
CA LYS A 229 21.24 -0.29 -16.47
C LYS A 229 22.15 0.66 -17.23
N CYS A 230 22.53 1.76 -16.60
CA CYS A 230 23.47 2.71 -17.19
C CYS A 230 24.84 2.06 -17.45
N GLY A 231 25.62 2.69 -18.33
CA GLY A 231 27.03 2.34 -18.54
C GLY A 231 27.84 2.51 -17.26
N TYR A 232 28.90 1.73 -17.11
CA TYR A 232 29.77 1.76 -15.94
C TYR A 232 30.33 3.18 -15.70
N LYS A 233 30.30 3.65 -14.44
CA LYS A 233 30.78 4.98 -14.00
C LYS A 233 30.13 6.20 -14.65
N THR A 234 28.97 6.06 -15.29
CA THR A 234 28.22 7.20 -15.87
C THR A 234 27.34 7.95 -14.86
N VAL A 235 26.97 7.27 -13.76
CA VAL A 235 26.18 7.80 -12.63
C VAL A 235 27.08 7.93 -11.39
N PRO A 236 26.93 8.97 -10.55
CA PRO A 236 27.67 9.05 -9.28
C PRO A 236 27.36 7.85 -8.37
N LEU A 237 28.41 7.18 -7.88
CA LEU A 237 28.29 6.00 -7.01
C LEU A 237 28.60 6.27 -5.54
N GLU A 238 29.08 7.47 -5.20
CA GLU A 238 29.28 7.86 -3.80
C GLU A 238 27.97 7.75 -3.02
N GLY A 239 28.00 7.13 -1.84
CA GLY A 239 26.80 6.89 -1.04
C GLY A 239 25.85 5.83 -1.62
N VAL A 240 26.28 5.03 -2.61
CA VAL A 240 25.54 3.85 -3.09
C VAL A 240 26.25 2.60 -2.60
N PHE A 241 25.55 1.69 -1.92
CA PHE A 241 26.13 0.42 -1.50
C PHE A 241 26.52 -0.41 -2.71
N ARG A 242 27.78 -0.86 -2.73
CA ARG A 242 28.33 -1.65 -3.83
C ARG A 242 28.77 -3.03 -3.36
N VAL A 243 28.49 -4.02 -4.19
CA VAL A 243 29.10 -5.35 -4.12
C VAL A 243 30.51 -5.30 -4.70
N SER A 244 30.69 -4.59 -5.81
CA SER A 244 31.94 -4.52 -6.55
C SER A 244 32.16 -3.13 -7.12
N GLU A 245 33.36 -2.58 -6.94
CA GLU A 245 33.78 -1.34 -7.60
C GLU A 245 33.83 -1.51 -9.12
N SER A 246 34.15 -2.72 -9.58
CA SER A 246 34.43 -3.01 -10.99
C SER A 246 33.18 -3.20 -11.86
N TYR A 247 32.06 -3.62 -11.26
CA TYR A 247 30.87 -4.05 -12.01
C TYR A 247 29.60 -3.26 -11.68
N ASP A 248 29.49 -2.68 -10.48
CA ASP A 248 28.23 -2.10 -10.04
C ASP A 248 27.81 -0.86 -10.84
N CYS A 249 26.55 -0.86 -11.25
CA CYS A 249 25.91 0.23 -11.97
C CYS A 249 24.55 0.57 -11.35
N VAL A 250 24.11 1.81 -11.57
CA VAL A 250 22.76 2.30 -11.25
C VAL A 250 21.90 2.21 -12.51
N GLY A 251 20.58 2.01 -12.34
CA GLY A 251 19.66 2.02 -13.46
C GLY A 251 18.25 2.47 -13.12
N SER A 252 17.48 2.73 -14.15
CA SER A 252 16.08 3.17 -14.10
C SER A 252 15.12 2.00 -14.33
N ILE A 253 13.95 2.08 -13.69
CA ILE A 253 12.85 1.13 -13.85
C ILE A 253 11.55 1.91 -14.03
N ALA A 254 10.78 1.57 -15.08
CA ALA A 254 9.53 2.24 -15.42
C ALA A 254 8.58 1.33 -16.22
N ARG A 255 7.30 1.72 -16.31
CA ARG A 255 6.31 1.05 -17.18
C ARG A 255 6.32 1.57 -18.61
N ASP A 256 6.98 2.70 -18.85
CA ASP A 256 7.06 3.36 -20.15
C ASP A 256 8.54 3.57 -20.53
N PRO A 257 8.94 3.28 -21.78
CA PRO A 257 10.33 3.47 -22.22
C PRO A 257 10.75 4.95 -22.26
N THR A 258 9.84 5.89 -22.46
CA THR A 258 10.14 7.33 -22.46
C THR A 258 10.57 7.79 -21.07
N ASP A 259 9.92 7.23 -20.05
CA ASP A 259 10.24 7.51 -18.66
C ASP A 259 11.62 6.92 -18.27
N ILE A 260 11.99 5.76 -18.82
CA ILE A 260 13.34 5.18 -18.68
C ILE A 260 14.40 6.18 -19.17
N VAL A 261 14.23 6.67 -20.39
CA VAL A 261 15.20 7.59 -21.03
C VAL A 261 15.28 8.91 -20.26
N THR A 262 14.12 9.44 -19.86
CA THR A 262 14.06 10.73 -19.15
C THR A 262 14.72 10.64 -17.79
N LEU A 263 14.48 9.55 -17.04
CA LEU A 263 15.12 9.33 -15.75
C LEU A 263 16.62 9.09 -15.91
N SER A 264 17.05 8.31 -16.91
CA SER A 264 18.48 8.05 -17.13
C SER A 264 19.26 9.28 -17.58
N GLU A 265 18.64 10.20 -18.33
CA GLU A 265 19.19 11.52 -18.66
C GLU A 265 19.49 12.35 -17.40
N ILE A 266 18.59 12.32 -16.40
CA ILE A 266 18.77 13.05 -15.12
C ILE A 266 19.85 12.43 -14.23
N MET A 267 19.95 11.10 -14.17
CA MET A 267 20.88 10.43 -13.25
C MET A 267 22.36 10.55 -13.68
N GLN A 268 22.64 10.89 -14.94
CA GLN A 268 24.00 10.92 -15.48
C GLN A 268 24.59 12.32 -15.44
N ARG A 269 25.89 12.42 -15.16
CA ARG A 269 26.60 13.70 -15.14
C ARG A 269 26.69 14.37 -16.52
N ASN A 270 26.85 13.57 -17.59
CA ASN A 270 27.02 14.02 -18.97
C ASN A 270 26.36 13.03 -19.94
N PRO A 271 25.03 12.98 -20.05
CA PRO A 271 24.37 12.03 -20.94
C PRO A 271 24.71 12.35 -22.42
N THR A 272 25.07 11.33 -23.19
CA THR A 272 25.35 11.43 -24.64
C THR A 272 24.07 11.38 -25.51
N TYR A 273 22.92 11.35 -24.85
CA TYR A 273 21.60 11.23 -25.47
C TYR A 273 20.59 12.09 -24.72
N SER A 274 19.47 12.40 -25.38
CA SER A 274 18.31 13.05 -24.76
C SER A 274 17.04 12.37 -25.22
N CYS A 275 16.03 12.29 -24.35
CA CYS A 275 14.69 11.83 -24.73
C CYS A 275 14.13 12.63 -25.93
N SER A 276 14.49 13.91 -26.05
CA SER A 276 14.08 14.77 -27.18
C SER A 276 14.67 14.36 -28.53
N ALA A 277 15.81 13.65 -28.52
CA ALA A 277 16.57 13.23 -29.70
C ALA A 277 16.30 11.79 -30.11
N LEU A 278 15.47 11.04 -29.36
CA LEU A 278 15.01 9.73 -29.77
C LEU A 278 13.86 9.86 -30.78
N PRO A 279 13.77 8.98 -31.79
CA PRO A 279 12.68 9.04 -32.76
C PRO A 279 11.34 8.90 -32.03
N LYS A 280 10.51 9.95 -32.07
CA LYS A 280 9.16 9.93 -31.49
C LYS A 280 8.18 9.15 -32.37
N ASP A 281 8.47 9.11 -33.67
CA ASP A 281 7.65 8.48 -34.68
C ASP A 281 8.52 7.45 -35.43
N GLY A 282 8.49 6.20 -34.99
CA GLY A 282 8.79 5.12 -35.93
C GLY A 282 7.71 5.17 -37.00
N HIS A 283 8.09 5.25 -38.29
CA HIS A 283 7.09 5.01 -39.34
C HIS A 283 6.42 3.66 -39.05
N LEU A 284 5.09 3.64 -38.98
CA LEU A 284 4.33 2.45 -38.62
C LEU A 284 4.79 1.25 -39.48
N GLY A 285 5.24 0.18 -38.83
CA GLY A 285 5.79 -1.00 -39.52
C GLY A 285 7.26 -0.90 -39.94
N GLN A 286 8.00 0.11 -39.49
CA GLN A 286 9.43 0.33 -39.74
C GLN A 286 10.16 0.76 -38.45
N GLU A 287 9.66 0.37 -37.28
CA GLU A 287 10.18 0.81 -35.98
C GLU A 287 11.65 0.43 -35.78
N PHE A 288 12.10 -0.69 -36.38
CA PHE A 288 13.48 -1.18 -36.28
C PHE A 288 14.36 -0.80 -37.47
N ARG A 289 13.89 0.08 -38.37
CA ARG A 289 14.63 0.45 -39.57
C ARG A 289 16.02 1.00 -39.23
N GLY A 290 17.05 0.39 -39.79
CA GLY A 290 18.44 0.79 -39.54
C GLY A 290 18.99 0.34 -38.19
N LEU A 291 18.34 -0.62 -37.52
CA LEU A 291 18.94 -1.39 -36.42
C LEU A 291 19.36 -2.77 -36.93
N ALA A 292 20.58 -3.16 -36.59
CA ALA A 292 21.14 -4.48 -36.77
C ALA A 292 21.09 -5.26 -35.46
N VAL A 293 20.30 -6.32 -35.43
CA VAL A 293 19.96 -7.04 -34.19
C VAL A 293 20.42 -8.49 -34.32
N GLY A 294 21.25 -8.94 -33.39
CA GLY A 294 21.55 -10.35 -33.21
C GLY A 294 20.71 -10.92 -32.09
N VAL A 295 20.14 -12.09 -32.29
CA VAL A 295 19.41 -12.80 -31.24
C VAL A 295 20.09 -14.13 -30.97
N VAL A 296 20.55 -14.31 -29.73
CA VAL A 296 21.07 -15.59 -29.23
C VAL A 296 19.88 -16.46 -28.82
N ALA A 297 20.02 -17.79 -28.91
CA ALA A 297 18.96 -18.71 -28.51
C ALA A 297 18.51 -18.42 -27.06
N SER A 298 17.20 -18.48 -26.82
CA SER A 298 16.61 -18.08 -25.52
C SER A 298 17.00 -18.99 -24.35
N THR A 299 17.51 -20.18 -24.65
CA THR A 299 18.03 -21.17 -23.70
C THR A 299 19.54 -21.06 -23.47
N TRP A 300 20.25 -20.24 -24.25
CA TRP A 300 21.70 -20.14 -24.15
C TRP A 300 22.11 -19.56 -22.81
N GLY A 301 22.99 -20.26 -22.09
CA GLY A 301 23.47 -19.85 -20.78
C GLY A 301 22.38 -19.72 -19.71
N VAL A 302 21.25 -20.42 -19.89
CA VAL A 302 20.23 -20.53 -18.85
C VAL A 302 20.53 -21.76 -18.01
N HIS A 303 20.37 -21.64 -16.68
CA HIS A 303 20.56 -22.77 -15.76
C HIS A 303 19.64 -23.96 -16.11
N GLU A 304 20.16 -25.19 -16.02
CA GLU A 304 19.49 -26.41 -16.49
C GLU A 304 18.09 -26.59 -15.89
N SER A 305 17.89 -26.26 -14.61
CA SER A 305 16.57 -26.35 -13.96
C SER A 305 15.51 -25.46 -14.64
N LEU A 306 15.88 -24.24 -15.03
CA LEU A 306 14.99 -23.33 -15.75
C LEU A 306 14.82 -23.76 -17.20
N VAL A 307 15.83 -24.40 -17.81
CA VAL A 307 15.68 -25.02 -19.12
C VAL A 307 14.63 -26.11 -19.08
N ALA A 308 14.72 -27.03 -18.12
CA ALA A 308 13.77 -28.11 -17.94
C ALA A 308 12.35 -27.62 -17.61
N GLU A 309 12.23 -26.61 -16.75
CA GLU A 309 10.93 -26.13 -16.26
C GLU A 309 10.27 -25.12 -17.20
N LYS A 310 10.94 -23.99 -17.45
CA LYS A 310 10.40 -22.85 -18.21
C LYS A 310 10.57 -23.06 -19.70
N TRP A 311 11.77 -23.41 -20.14
CA TRP A 311 12.09 -23.52 -21.57
C TRP A 311 11.74 -24.86 -22.20
N GLY A 312 11.25 -25.82 -21.41
CA GLY A 312 10.56 -27.00 -21.93
C GLY A 312 9.21 -26.67 -22.59
N ASP A 313 8.65 -25.47 -22.35
CA ASP A 313 7.43 -25.00 -23.00
C ASP A 313 7.73 -24.48 -24.43
N ALA A 314 7.49 -25.33 -25.44
CA ALA A 314 7.68 -24.98 -26.85
C ALA A 314 6.89 -23.74 -27.29
N ARG A 315 5.78 -23.41 -26.62
CA ARG A 315 5.01 -22.19 -26.94
C ARG A 315 5.75 -20.94 -26.49
N LEU A 316 6.44 -21.00 -25.34
CA LEU A 316 7.26 -19.91 -24.85
C LEU A 316 8.43 -19.63 -25.78
N ILE A 317 9.13 -20.68 -26.24
CA ILE A 317 10.19 -20.55 -27.26
C ILE A 317 9.64 -19.86 -28.51
N LYS A 318 8.46 -20.30 -28.98
CA LYS A 318 7.81 -19.70 -30.15
C LYS A 318 7.47 -18.23 -29.98
N GLU A 319 7.12 -17.77 -28.77
CA GLU A 319 6.89 -16.32 -28.54
C GLU A 319 8.19 -15.50 -28.67
N TYR A 320 9.34 -16.04 -28.28
CA TYR A 320 10.64 -15.40 -28.53
C TYR A 320 10.97 -15.38 -30.03
N GLU A 321 10.75 -16.49 -30.75
CA GLU A 321 10.93 -16.53 -32.20
C GLU A 321 9.97 -15.56 -32.92
N ASN A 322 8.74 -15.41 -32.43
CA ASN A 322 7.79 -14.43 -32.95
C ASN A 322 8.30 -13.00 -32.76
N ALA A 323 8.97 -12.68 -31.65
CA ALA A 323 9.60 -11.38 -31.44
C ALA A 323 10.70 -11.13 -32.48
N VAL A 324 11.54 -12.13 -32.75
CA VAL A 324 12.57 -12.10 -33.81
C VAL A 324 11.94 -11.81 -35.18
N PHE A 325 10.87 -12.53 -35.52
CA PHE A 325 10.15 -12.33 -36.79
C PHE A 325 9.55 -10.92 -36.88
N LYS A 326 8.95 -10.41 -35.79
CA LYS A 326 8.38 -9.06 -35.72
C LYS A 326 9.43 -8.00 -35.99
N MET A 327 10.59 -8.05 -35.32
CA MET A 327 11.69 -7.11 -35.54
C MET A 327 12.14 -7.10 -37.02
N ARG A 328 12.26 -8.29 -37.63
CA ARG A 328 12.63 -8.42 -39.06
C ARG A 328 11.56 -7.82 -39.98
N SER A 329 10.28 -8.12 -39.73
CA SER A 329 9.16 -7.61 -40.52
C SER A 329 8.99 -6.09 -40.42
N ARG A 330 9.52 -5.48 -39.36
CA ARG A 330 9.43 -4.05 -39.05
C ARG A 330 10.73 -3.28 -39.36
N GLY A 331 11.48 -3.75 -40.35
CA GLY A 331 12.64 -3.05 -40.91
C GLY A 331 13.99 -3.33 -40.23
N GLY A 332 14.02 -4.18 -39.20
CA GLY A 332 15.27 -4.57 -38.53
C GLY A 332 16.08 -5.57 -39.33
N ARG A 333 17.40 -5.41 -39.38
CA ARG A 333 18.31 -6.43 -39.91
C ARG A 333 18.60 -7.45 -38.82
N VAL A 334 17.85 -8.55 -38.81
CA VAL A 334 17.89 -9.54 -37.72
C VAL A 334 18.65 -10.80 -38.10
N VAL A 335 19.67 -11.13 -37.33
CA VAL A 335 20.42 -12.39 -37.39
C VAL A 335 19.95 -13.29 -36.23
N TYR A 336 19.42 -14.47 -36.56
CA TYR A 336 18.95 -15.45 -35.57
C TYR A 336 19.05 -16.88 -36.12
N PRO A 337 19.59 -17.84 -35.35
CA PRO A 337 20.33 -17.62 -34.11
C PRO A 337 21.73 -17.05 -34.37
N VAL A 338 22.20 -16.16 -33.50
CA VAL A 338 23.62 -15.79 -33.42
C VAL A 338 24.36 -16.89 -32.67
N GLN A 339 25.50 -17.34 -33.22
CA GLN A 339 26.39 -18.27 -32.52
C GLN A 339 27.13 -17.53 -31.41
N ALA A 340 26.83 -17.90 -30.17
CA ALA A 340 27.49 -17.38 -28.98
C ALA A 340 28.54 -18.38 -28.44
N PRO A 341 29.58 -17.92 -27.73
CA PRO A 341 30.56 -18.77 -27.06
C PRO A 341 29.90 -19.73 -26.06
N GLU A 342 30.67 -20.69 -25.55
CA GLU A 342 30.23 -21.52 -24.43
C GLU A 342 29.80 -20.62 -23.25
N PRO A 343 28.62 -20.84 -22.64
CA PRO A 343 28.10 -19.95 -21.60
C PRO A 343 29.06 -19.67 -20.42
N ASP A 344 29.84 -20.67 -20.00
CA ASP A 344 30.77 -20.57 -18.86
C ASP A 344 32.19 -20.10 -19.24
N SER A 345 32.29 -19.35 -20.33
CA SER A 345 33.57 -18.88 -20.88
C SER A 345 34.13 -17.64 -20.19
N ILE A 346 33.34 -16.89 -19.42
CA ILE A 346 33.79 -15.68 -18.71
C ILE A 346 34.50 -16.04 -17.41
N LYS A 347 35.75 -16.48 -17.55
CA LYS A 347 36.66 -16.77 -16.44
C LYS A 347 38.13 -16.58 -16.86
N TYR A 348 38.98 -16.25 -15.90
CA TYR A 348 40.43 -16.26 -16.07
C TYR A 348 41.06 -17.24 -15.09
N GLY A 349 41.57 -18.36 -15.61
CA GLY A 349 41.91 -19.52 -14.77
C GLY A 349 40.67 -20.07 -14.07
N ARG A 350 40.61 -19.93 -12.73
CA ARG A 350 39.44 -20.29 -11.91
C ARG A 350 38.62 -19.06 -11.47
N GLU A 351 39.10 -17.87 -11.78
CA GLU A 351 38.53 -16.62 -11.29
C GLU A 351 37.41 -16.11 -12.19
N THR A 352 36.37 -15.56 -11.57
CA THR A 352 35.11 -15.13 -12.21
C THR A 352 34.71 -13.76 -11.69
N LEU A 353 33.62 -13.20 -12.24
CA LEU A 353 32.97 -12.02 -11.68
C LEU A 353 32.73 -12.19 -10.17
N THR A 354 32.18 -13.33 -9.74
CA THR A 354 31.88 -13.59 -8.33
C THR A 354 33.13 -13.55 -7.45
N SER A 355 34.20 -14.25 -7.83
CA SER A 355 35.40 -14.30 -6.98
C SER A 355 36.14 -12.97 -6.92
N THR A 356 36.15 -12.20 -8.00
CA THR A 356 36.67 -10.82 -7.98
C THR A 356 35.80 -9.89 -7.13
N SER A 357 34.47 -9.98 -7.21
CA SER A 357 33.57 -9.24 -6.32
C SER A 357 33.84 -9.55 -4.84
N TYR A 358 34.16 -10.80 -4.48
CA TYR A 358 34.48 -11.17 -3.09
C TYR A 358 35.79 -10.54 -2.62
N GLY A 359 36.75 -10.39 -3.54
CA GLY A 359 37.99 -9.67 -3.26
C GLY A 359 37.79 -8.16 -3.05
N GLU A 360 36.82 -7.53 -3.72
CA GLU A 360 36.55 -6.09 -3.60
C GLU A 360 35.61 -5.75 -2.43
N PHE A 361 34.73 -6.67 -2.04
CA PHE A 361 33.58 -6.39 -1.19
C PHE A 361 33.91 -5.75 0.17
N SER A 362 35.00 -6.17 0.82
CA SER A 362 35.39 -5.62 2.12
C SER A 362 35.69 -4.12 2.06
N ASP A 363 36.36 -3.68 0.98
CA ASP A 363 36.66 -2.26 0.76
C ASP A 363 35.39 -1.47 0.45
N GLN A 364 34.46 -2.07 -0.31
CA GLN A 364 33.17 -1.43 -0.61
C GLN A 364 32.32 -1.22 0.63
N VAL A 365 32.26 -2.22 1.51
CA VAL A 365 31.55 -2.12 2.79
C VAL A 365 32.16 -1.04 3.67
N LYS A 366 33.50 -0.98 3.75
CA LYS A 366 34.21 0.04 4.53
C LYS A 366 33.94 1.45 4.02
N GLU A 367 33.98 1.67 2.71
CA GLU A 367 33.63 2.96 2.11
C GLU A 367 32.18 3.35 2.41
N PHE A 368 31.25 2.40 2.28
CA PHE A 368 29.84 2.64 2.54
C PHE A 368 29.56 2.98 4.01
N ILE A 369 30.18 2.28 4.96
CA ILE A 369 30.12 2.61 6.40
C ILE A 369 30.55 4.05 6.65
N GLY A 370 31.53 4.56 5.91
CA GLY A 370 31.99 5.95 5.97
C GLY A 370 30.89 6.99 5.76
N CYS A 371 29.77 6.62 5.12
CA CYS A 371 28.61 7.49 4.90
C CYS A 371 27.73 7.69 6.14
N PHE A 372 27.97 6.96 7.23
CA PHE A 372 27.14 6.97 8.42
C PHE A 372 27.89 7.51 9.65
N GLU A 373 27.14 8.07 10.59
CA GLU A 373 27.56 8.21 11.98
C GLU A 373 27.52 6.80 12.59
N ASN A 374 28.68 6.25 12.93
CA ASN A 374 28.79 4.89 13.45
C ASN A 374 29.26 4.90 14.92
N ALA A 375 28.76 3.95 15.70
CA ALA A 375 29.14 3.75 17.10
C ALA A 375 29.85 2.39 17.28
N GLY A 376 30.82 2.09 16.41
CA GLY A 376 31.70 0.92 16.56
C GLY A 376 31.56 -0.21 15.53
N ILE A 377 31.10 0.06 14.31
CA ILE A 377 31.20 -0.85 13.15
C ILE A 377 32.10 -0.19 12.11
N GLU A 378 33.30 -0.72 11.88
CA GLU A 378 34.30 -0.10 10.99
C GLU A 378 34.47 -0.87 9.67
N ASP A 379 34.24 -2.19 9.67
CA ASP A 379 34.46 -3.03 8.50
C ASP A 379 33.48 -4.22 8.40
N LEU A 380 33.69 -5.06 7.39
CA LEU A 380 32.89 -6.26 7.14
C LEU A 380 32.99 -7.30 8.27
N LYS A 381 34.14 -7.40 8.97
CA LYS A 381 34.30 -8.35 10.08
C LYS A 381 33.46 -7.93 11.28
N ASP A 382 33.38 -6.63 11.54
CA ASP A 382 32.50 -6.09 12.58
C ASP A 382 31.02 -6.38 12.27
N ILE A 383 30.61 -6.24 11.00
CA ILE A 383 29.26 -6.64 10.56
C ILE A 383 29.01 -8.12 10.84
N ILE A 384 29.96 -9.00 10.51
CA ILE A 384 29.83 -10.45 10.74
C ILE A 384 29.70 -10.76 12.23
N ALA A 385 30.54 -10.16 13.06
CA ALA A 385 30.51 -10.32 14.51
C ALA A 385 29.20 -9.77 15.10
N TRP A 386 28.75 -8.61 14.63
CA TRP A 386 27.47 -8.02 15.05
C TRP A 386 26.30 -8.93 14.70
N ASN A 387 26.27 -9.48 13.47
CA ASN A 387 25.23 -10.41 13.05
C ASN A 387 25.18 -11.67 13.93
N GLN A 388 26.34 -12.19 14.35
CA GLN A 388 26.42 -13.32 15.28
C GLN A 388 25.89 -12.94 16.68
N ALA A 389 26.30 -11.80 17.21
CA ALA A 389 25.83 -11.30 18.50
C ALA A 389 24.32 -11.02 18.51
N HIS A 390 23.76 -10.66 17.35
CA HIS A 390 22.35 -10.32 17.16
C HIS A 390 21.60 -11.33 16.30
N ALA A 391 21.99 -12.61 16.36
CA ALA A 391 21.51 -13.66 15.46
C ALA A 391 19.98 -13.78 15.39
N LYS A 392 19.26 -13.54 16.50
CA LYS A 392 17.78 -13.56 16.51
C LYS A 392 17.15 -12.59 15.50
N THR A 393 17.80 -11.44 15.28
CA THR A 393 17.33 -10.40 14.37
C THR A 393 18.05 -10.49 13.04
N ALA A 394 19.38 -10.59 13.07
CA ALA A 394 20.23 -10.56 11.88
C ALA A 394 20.26 -11.87 11.11
N LEU A 395 20.02 -13.01 11.76
CA LEU A 395 20.12 -14.35 11.18
C LEU A 395 18.86 -15.18 11.55
N PRO A 396 17.65 -14.71 11.20
CA PRO A 396 16.41 -15.39 11.56
C PRO A 396 16.19 -16.63 10.69
N LEU A 397 15.56 -17.67 11.22
CA LEU A 397 15.17 -18.84 10.42
C LEU A 397 14.17 -18.44 9.31
N PRO A 398 14.28 -18.99 8.08
CA PRO A 398 15.26 -19.99 7.62
C PRO A 398 16.57 -19.41 7.05
N TYR A 399 16.82 -18.10 7.21
CA TYR A 399 17.97 -17.37 6.68
C TYR A 399 18.98 -17.05 7.79
N ASP A 400 19.44 -18.11 8.46
CA ASP A 400 20.23 -18.07 9.69
C ASP A 400 21.75 -18.12 9.46
N THR A 401 22.19 -17.90 8.22
CA THR A 401 23.61 -17.94 7.85
C THR A 401 24.07 -16.67 7.15
N GLN A 402 25.38 -16.46 7.12
CA GLN A 402 26.06 -15.35 6.45
C GLN A 402 27.33 -15.82 5.74
N THR A 403 27.21 -16.96 5.03
CA THR A 403 28.31 -17.68 4.38
C THR A 403 29.06 -16.83 3.36
N GLU A 404 28.37 -15.96 2.64
CA GLU A 404 29.00 -15.11 1.61
C GLU A 404 29.74 -13.93 2.23
N LEU A 405 29.23 -13.31 3.31
CA LEU A 405 29.98 -12.29 4.05
C LEU A 405 31.29 -12.86 4.58
N ILE A 406 31.25 -14.05 5.19
CA ILE A 406 32.43 -14.74 5.73
C ILE A 406 33.42 -15.07 4.60
N SER A 407 32.93 -15.54 3.46
CA SER A 407 33.79 -15.87 2.31
C SER A 407 34.47 -14.63 1.74
N ALA A 408 33.74 -13.53 1.60
CA ALA A 408 34.30 -12.26 1.14
C ALA A 408 35.32 -11.68 2.14
N ALA A 409 35.03 -11.69 3.44
CA ALA A 409 35.95 -11.22 4.48
C ALA A 409 37.25 -12.05 4.57
N ASN A 410 37.20 -13.33 4.14
CA ASN A 410 38.34 -14.23 4.12
C ASN A 410 39.11 -14.25 2.80
N SER A 411 38.65 -13.52 1.78
CA SER A 411 39.33 -13.43 0.50
C SER A 411 40.81 -13.03 0.68
N LYS A 412 41.70 -13.72 -0.03
CA LYS A 412 43.16 -13.48 0.00
C LYS A 412 43.68 -12.90 -1.32
N MET A 413 42.77 -12.46 -2.19
CA MET A 413 43.13 -11.89 -3.48
C MET A 413 43.84 -10.56 -3.25
N ARG A 414 45.07 -10.41 -3.78
CA ARG A 414 45.81 -9.15 -3.69
C ARG A 414 45.22 -8.13 -4.65
N PRO A 415 45.13 -6.83 -4.30
CA PRO A 415 44.52 -5.80 -5.15
C PRO A 415 45.09 -5.75 -6.57
N GLU A 416 46.41 -5.93 -6.75
CA GLU A 416 47.03 -5.86 -8.07
C GLU A 416 46.63 -7.05 -8.95
N VAL A 417 46.53 -8.23 -8.35
CA VAL A 417 46.08 -9.45 -9.04
C VAL A 417 44.60 -9.35 -9.39
N LEU A 418 43.80 -8.84 -8.46
CA LEU A 418 42.38 -8.58 -8.66
C LEU A 418 42.16 -7.68 -9.86
N GLN A 419 42.87 -6.54 -9.92
CA GLN A 419 42.75 -5.59 -11.01
C GLN A 419 43.16 -6.17 -12.38
N ASP A 420 44.21 -7.01 -12.43
CA ASP A 420 44.59 -7.73 -13.65
C ASP A 420 43.47 -8.70 -14.08
N ILE A 421 42.90 -9.48 -13.16
CA ILE A 421 41.78 -10.40 -13.45
C ILE A 421 40.57 -9.63 -13.98
N VAL A 422 40.14 -8.56 -13.29
CA VAL A 422 39.02 -7.71 -13.73
C VAL A 422 39.25 -7.19 -15.14
N THR A 423 40.46 -6.69 -15.42
CA THR A 423 40.83 -6.17 -16.74
C THR A 423 40.70 -7.25 -17.82
N ARG A 424 41.17 -8.48 -17.52
CA ARG A 424 41.04 -9.62 -18.44
C ARG A 424 39.59 -10.05 -18.64
N LEU A 425 38.79 -10.13 -17.57
CA LEU A 425 37.37 -10.45 -17.65
C LEU A 425 36.61 -9.41 -18.49
N ARG A 426 36.95 -8.12 -18.35
CA ARG A 426 36.39 -7.04 -19.17
C ARG A 426 36.72 -7.22 -20.66
N HIS A 427 37.96 -7.55 -21.00
CA HIS A 427 38.33 -7.84 -22.40
C HIS A 427 37.67 -9.12 -22.94
N LEU A 428 37.58 -10.18 -22.12
CA LEU A 428 36.92 -11.43 -22.51
C LEU A 428 35.42 -11.25 -22.75
N ALA A 429 34.75 -10.40 -21.96
CA ALA A 429 33.33 -10.12 -22.12
C ALA A 429 33.05 -9.11 -23.24
N GLY A 430 33.83 -8.03 -23.30
CA GLY A 430 33.68 -6.96 -24.27
C GLY A 430 34.36 -7.25 -25.60
N ASP A 431 35.62 -6.80 -25.74
CA ASP A 431 36.37 -6.75 -27.00
C ASP A 431 36.52 -8.11 -27.68
N ASN A 432 36.94 -9.13 -26.92
CA ASN A 432 37.16 -10.48 -27.42
C ASN A 432 35.90 -11.37 -27.28
N GLY A 433 34.83 -10.84 -26.67
CA GLY A 433 33.57 -11.51 -26.43
C GLY A 433 32.48 -10.99 -27.36
N ILE A 434 31.54 -10.22 -26.79
CA ILE A 434 30.35 -9.77 -27.53
C ILE A 434 30.71 -8.86 -28.71
N SER A 435 31.72 -8.00 -28.61
CA SER A 435 32.13 -7.14 -29.74
C SER A 435 32.50 -7.98 -30.97
N ASP A 436 33.20 -9.08 -30.76
CA ASP A 436 33.62 -9.97 -31.83
C ASP A 436 32.44 -10.76 -32.42
N ILE A 437 31.51 -11.22 -31.58
CA ILE A 437 30.23 -11.82 -32.02
C ILE A 437 29.44 -10.83 -32.89
N MET A 438 29.31 -9.58 -32.44
CA MET A 438 28.59 -8.52 -33.15
C MET A 438 29.22 -8.27 -34.52
N ARG A 439 30.55 -8.14 -34.59
CA ARG A 439 31.29 -7.94 -35.84
C ARG A 439 31.15 -9.13 -36.79
N ARG A 440 31.45 -10.35 -36.32
CA ARG A 440 31.42 -11.58 -37.13
C ARG A 440 30.01 -11.94 -37.62
N SER A 441 28.97 -11.48 -36.92
CA SER A 441 27.57 -11.65 -37.32
C SER A 441 27.06 -10.52 -38.23
N GLY A 442 27.98 -9.82 -38.91
CA GLY A 442 27.67 -8.77 -39.86
C GLY A 442 27.41 -7.42 -39.20
N ASP A 443 28.31 -6.97 -38.32
CA ASP A 443 28.26 -5.66 -37.64
C ASP A 443 26.89 -5.35 -37.02
N LEU A 444 26.58 -6.10 -35.96
CA LEU A 444 25.37 -5.89 -35.17
C LEU A 444 25.49 -4.65 -34.27
N ASP A 445 24.36 -3.98 -34.02
CA ASP A 445 24.21 -2.86 -33.10
C ASP A 445 23.80 -3.33 -31.70
N ILE A 446 22.95 -4.38 -31.65
CA ILE A 446 22.34 -4.90 -30.41
C ILE A 446 22.38 -6.42 -30.41
N VAL A 447 22.63 -7.01 -29.24
CA VAL A 447 22.48 -8.46 -29.01
C VAL A 447 21.39 -8.71 -27.97
N LEU A 448 20.50 -9.65 -28.29
CA LEU A 448 19.32 -10.00 -27.51
C LEU A 448 19.34 -11.46 -27.05
N SER A 449 18.72 -11.73 -25.91
CA SER A 449 18.33 -13.08 -25.48
C SER A 449 17.28 -13.01 -24.36
N SER A 450 17.03 -14.12 -23.69
CA SER A 450 16.23 -14.16 -22.47
C SER A 450 16.92 -13.41 -21.31
N SER A 451 16.14 -12.89 -20.37
CA SER A 451 16.71 -12.21 -19.19
C SER A 451 17.40 -13.14 -18.19
N GLU A 452 17.28 -14.46 -18.40
CA GLU A 452 17.92 -15.50 -17.61
C GLU A 452 19.27 -15.98 -18.17
N CYS A 453 19.69 -15.47 -19.33
CA CYS A 453 20.89 -15.96 -20.03
C CYS A 453 22.19 -15.36 -19.47
N GLN A 454 23.33 -15.95 -19.83
CA GLN A 454 24.66 -15.45 -19.47
C GLN A 454 25.05 -14.10 -20.09
N LEU A 455 24.27 -13.52 -21.02
CA LEU A 455 24.60 -12.19 -21.58
C LEU A 455 24.59 -11.10 -20.50
N VAL A 456 23.85 -11.29 -19.41
CA VAL A 456 23.88 -10.40 -18.24
C VAL A 456 25.27 -10.33 -17.60
N THR A 457 25.98 -11.47 -17.52
CA THR A 457 27.35 -11.55 -17.01
C THR A 457 28.34 -10.91 -17.97
N TYR A 458 28.12 -11.07 -19.28
CA TYR A 458 28.93 -10.37 -20.29
C TYR A 458 28.76 -8.85 -20.17
N ALA A 459 27.53 -8.35 -20.08
CA ALA A 459 27.27 -6.92 -19.90
C ALA A 459 27.89 -6.38 -18.61
N ALA A 460 27.79 -7.13 -17.50
CA ALA A 460 28.40 -6.79 -16.22
C ALA A 460 29.93 -6.70 -16.29
N CYS A 461 30.61 -7.78 -16.72
CA CYS A 461 32.07 -7.80 -16.84
C CYS A 461 32.60 -6.73 -17.81
N ALA A 462 31.90 -6.52 -18.93
CA ALA A 462 32.28 -5.51 -19.91
C ALA A 462 32.02 -4.07 -19.41
N GLY A 463 31.14 -3.89 -18.41
CA GLY A 463 30.67 -2.58 -17.96
C GLY A 463 29.72 -1.90 -18.95
N TRP A 464 29.12 -2.66 -19.85
CA TRP A 464 28.31 -2.15 -20.96
C TRP A 464 26.87 -1.85 -20.51
N PRO A 465 26.18 -0.90 -21.14
CA PRO A 465 24.77 -0.65 -20.86
C PRO A 465 23.91 -1.83 -21.31
N CYS A 466 22.84 -2.10 -20.55
CA CYS A 466 21.89 -3.15 -20.89
C CYS A 466 20.48 -2.77 -20.45
N ALA A 467 19.49 -3.44 -21.05
CA ALA A 467 18.09 -3.20 -20.77
C ALA A 467 17.28 -4.50 -20.79
N THR A 468 16.07 -4.44 -20.24
CA THR A 468 15.03 -5.44 -20.49
C THR A 468 13.79 -4.76 -21.05
N VAL A 469 13.13 -5.45 -21.98
CA VAL A 469 11.82 -5.06 -22.52
C VAL A 469 10.80 -6.17 -22.22
N PRO A 470 9.59 -5.84 -21.75
CA PRO A 470 8.57 -6.83 -21.44
C PRO A 470 8.06 -7.50 -22.71
N LEU A 471 7.99 -8.84 -22.72
CA LEU A 471 7.62 -9.63 -23.90
C LEU A 471 6.27 -10.34 -23.73
N GLY A 472 6.03 -10.97 -22.58
CA GLY A 472 4.78 -11.70 -22.36
C GLY A 472 4.65 -12.27 -20.95
N ASN A 473 3.64 -13.12 -20.75
CA ASN A 473 3.38 -13.80 -19.48
C ASN A 473 3.44 -15.31 -19.67
N TRP A 474 4.17 -15.99 -18.80
CA TRP A 474 4.28 -17.44 -18.80
C TRP A 474 2.97 -18.06 -18.32
N ARG A 475 2.36 -18.92 -19.13
CA ARG A 475 1.00 -19.43 -18.87
C ARG A 475 0.90 -20.28 -17.60
N LYS A 476 1.97 -20.96 -17.19
CA LYS A 476 1.98 -21.86 -16.02
C LYS A 476 1.47 -21.17 -14.76
N ASN A 477 2.05 -20.02 -14.43
CA ASN A 477 1.73 -19.28 -13.20
C ASN A 477 1.41 -17.80 -13.42
N GLY A 478 1.42 -17.32 -14.66
CA GLY A 478 1.19 -15.92 -15.01
C GLY A 478 2.41 -15.01 -14.85
N GLN A 479 3.59 -15.55 -14.54
CA GLN A 479 4.83 -14.81 -14.38
C GLN A 479 5.19 -14.04 -15.68
N PRO A 480 5.33 -12.71 -15.64
CA PRO A 480 5.88 -11.97 -16.77
C PRO A 480 7.31 -12.40 -17.12
N TYR A 481 7.67 -12.25 -18.39
CA TYR A 481 9.04 -12.39 -18.87
C TYR A 481 9.33 -11.35 -19.94
N GLY A 482 10.60 -10.96 -20.02
CA GLY A 482 11.12 -9.97 -20.95
C GLY A 482 12.38 -10.42 -21.69
N MET A 483 12.71 -9.66 -22.73
CA MET A 483 13.88 -9.86 -23.57
C MET A 483 14.99 -8.93 -23.11
N PHE A 484 16.15 -9.50 -22.80
CA PHE A 484 17.34 -8.76 -22.44
C PHE A 484 18.00 -8.21 -23.70
N ALA A 485 18.50 -6.99 -23.62
CA ALA A 485 19.16 -6.28 -24.72
C ALA A 485 20.46 -5.64 -24.23
N LEU A 486 21.50 -5.74 -25.04
CA LEU A 486 22.80 -5.16 -24.76
C LEU A 486 23.34 -4.44 -26.00
N SER A 487 24.01 -3.30 -25.80
CA SER A 487 24.77 -2.60 -26.83
C SER A 487 26.22 -2.40 -26.38
N LYS A 488 27.09 -2.00 -27.31
CA LYS A 488 28.49 -1.67 -26.99
C LYS A 488 28.57 -0.48 -26.04
N ASN A 489 29.66 -0.40 -25.25
CA ASN A 489 29.89 0.75 -24.38
C ASN A 489 29.87 2.07 -25.17
N GLY A 490 29.23 3.10 -24.62
CA GLY A 490 29.10 4.41 -25.27
C GLY A 490 28.05 4.46 -26.39
N ASP A 491 27.31 3.37 -26.62
CA ASP A 491 26.19 3.31 -27.57
C ASP A 491 24.84 3.15 -26.84
N GLU A 492 24.66 3.90 -25.77
CA GLU A 492 23.42 3.95 -24.98
C GLU A 492 22.26 4.47 -25.84
N LYS A 493 22.53 5.41 -26.76
CA LYS A 493 21.53 5.99 -27.66
C LYS A 493 20.85 4.91 -28.51
N THR A 494 21.63 3.97 -29.06
CA THR A 494 21.09 2.90 -29.90
C THR A 494 20.29 1.88 -29.08
N LEU A 495 20.76 1.52 -27.88
CA LEU A 495 20.02 0.66 -26.97
C LEU A 495 18.68 1.27 -26.53
N LEU A 496 18.69 2.56 -26.15
CA LEU A 496 17.47 3.25 -25.73
C LEU A 496 16.51 3.47 -26.91
N ARG A 497 17.02 3.72 -28.11
CA ARG A 497 16.22 3.72 -29.34
C ARG A 497 15.52 2.38 -29.55
N PHE A 498 16.22 1.27 -29.34
CA PHE A 498 15.63 -0.06 -29.43
C PHE A 498 14.53 -0.29 -28.38
N VAL A 499 14.76 0.10 -27.12
CA VAL A 499 13.77 0.00 -26.04
C VAL A 499 12.48 0.76 -26.39
N CYS A 500 12.58 1.97 -26.96
CA CYS A 500 11.42 2.72 -27.46
C CYS A 500 10.75 2.07 -28.69
N SER A 501 11.53 1.45 -29.57
CA SER A 501 11.02 0.80 -30.80
C SER A 501 10.18 -0.44 -30.49
N GLU A 502 10.63 -1.27 -29.53
CA GLU A 502 9.89 -2.43 -29.03
C GLU A 502 8.53 -2.05 -28.42
N ALA A 503 8.49 -0.99 -27.61
CA ALA A 503 7.24 -0.53 -27.02
C ALA A 503 6.22 -0.09 -28.09
N SER A 504 6.68 0.68 -29.07
CA SER A 504 5.86 1.13 -30.21
C SER A 504 5.31 -0.07 -31.00
N ALA A 505 6.16 -1.07 -31.25
CA ALA A 505 5.76 -2.28 -31.95
C ALA A 505 4.73 -3.13 -31.17
N GLY A 506 4.83 -3.17 -29.84
CA GLY A 506 3.93 -3.91 -28.96
C GLY A 506 2.54 -3.29 -28.79
N GLN A 507 2.41 -1.96 -28.78
CA GLN A 507 1.12 -1.27 -28.60
C GLN A 507 0.12 -1.56 -29.75
N HIS A 508 0.60 -1.68 -30.99
CA HIS A 508 -0.25 -1.97 -32.15
C HIS A 508 -0.89 -3.37 -32.15
N PHE A 509 -0.32 -4.32 -31.39
CA PHE A 509 -0.88 -5.68 -31.31
C PHE A 509 -2.00 -5.80 -30.26
N ARG A 510 -1.92 -5.00 -29.17
CA ARG A 510 -2.95 -4.98 -28.12
C ARG A 510 -4.31 -4.45 -28.61
N HIS A 511 -4.32 -3.62 -29.66
CA HIS A 511 -5.55 -3.12 -30.28
C HIS A 511 -6.25 -4.13 -31.21
N SER A 512 -5.60 -5.23 -31.60
CA SER A 512 -6.19 -6.24 -32.50
C SER A 512 -6.90 -7.40 -31.79
N ASN A 513 -6.73 -7.53 -30.47
CA ASN A 513 -7.30 -8.61 -29.65
C ASN A 513 -8.00 -8.11 -28.37
N SER A 514 -8.40 -6.84 -28.32
CA SER A 514 -9.24 -6.29 -27.25
C SER A 514 -10.66 -6.11 -27.73
N HIS A 515 -11.63 -6.72 -27.05
CA HIS A 515 -13.04 -6.37 -27.19
C HIS A 515 -13.22 -4.85 -27.07
N PRO A 516 -14.01 -4.23 -27.97
CA PRO A 516 -14.21 -2.79 -27.96
C PRO A 516 -15.10 -2.38 -26.78
N THR A 517 -14.54 -1.71 -25.78
CA THR A 517 -15.34 -1.00 -24.77
C THR A 517 -15.91 0.27 -25.41
N SER A 518 -17.14 0.18 -25.92
CA SER A 518 -17.92 1.34 -26.34
C SER A 518 -18.79 1.88 -25.18
N PRO A 519 -18.96 3.21 -25.05
CA PRO A 519 -19.74 3.82 -23.98
C PRO A 519 -21.17 4.12 -24.43
N SER A 520 -22.17 3.37 -23.96
CA SER A 520 -23.58 3.80 -24.05
C SER A 520 -24.53 2.97 -23.17
N VAL A 521 -24.52 3.16 -21.85
CA VAL A 521 -25.63 2.74 -20.97
C VAL A 521 -25.75 3.73 -19.80
N LEU A 522 -26.46 4.85 -20.00
CA LEU A 522 -26.66 5.85 -18.93
C LEU A 522 -28.12 6.23 -18.65
N THR A 523 -29.11 5.67 -19.35
CA THR A 523 -30.50 6.15 -19.23
C THR A 523 -31.48 5.19 -18.55
N ALA A 524 -31.07 3.98 -18.15
CA ALA A 524 -31.97 3.01 -17.49
C ALA A 524 -31.83 2.93 -15.95
N ASN A 525 -30.79 3.56 -15.37
CA ASN A 525 -30.46 3.41 -13.93
C ASN A 525 -31.12 4.44 -13.00
N ALA A 526 -31.71 5.53 -13.52
CA ALA A 526 -32.21 6.62 -12.68
C ALA A 526 -33.47 6.23 -11.88
N VAL A 527 -34.39 5.44 -12.45
CA VAL A 527 -35.73 5.18 -11.87
C VAL A 527 -35.71 4.17 -10.71
N LYS A 528 -34.64 3.37 -10.56
CA LYS A 528 -34.54 2.33 -9.51
C LYS A 528 -33.72 2.74 -8.28
N MET A 529 -32.99 3.86 -8.35
CA MET A 529 -32.05 4.31 -7.30
C MET A 529 -32.72 5.18 -6.23
N GLU A 530 -33.76 5.93 -6.62
CA GLU A 530 -34.51 6.81 -5.72
C GLU A 530 -35.26 6.03 -4.62
N THR A 531 -35.73 4.82 -4.93
CA THR A 531 -36.45 3.95 -4.00
C THR A 531 -35.55 3.42 -2.87
N ALA A 532 -34.28 3.12 -3.16
CA ALA A 532 -33.34 2.56 -2.17
C ALA A 532 -32.82 3.62 -1.19
N LEU A 533 -32.57 4.85 -1.68
CA LEU A 533 -32.20 5.99 -0.83
C LEU A 533 -33.34 6.35 0.14
N ARG A 534 -34.58 6.41 -0.37
CA ARG A 534 -35.76 6.66 0.47
C ARG A 534 -35.97 5.57 1.53
N SER A 535 -35.72 4.30 1.22
CA SER A 535 -35.76 3.22 2.21
C SER A 535 -34.70 3.37 3.30
N TRP A 536 -33.45 3.71 2.96
CA TRP A 536 -32.39 3.93 3.96
C TRP A 536 -32.66 5.13 4.87
N GLU A 537 -33.16 6.24 4.31
CA GLU A 537 -33.55 7.43 5.10
C GLU A 537 -34.72 7.12 6.05
N LEU A 538 -35.69 6.31 5.61
CA LEU A 538 -36.79 5.81 6.44
C LEU A 538 -36.30 4.87 7.55
N ASP A 539 -35.46 3.89 7.22
CA ASP A 539 -35.02 2.83 8.12
C ASP A 539 -34.09 3.36 9.23
N ASN A 540 -33.37 4.46 8.97
CA ASN A 540 -32.51 5.13 9.97
C ASN A 540 -33.18 6.30 10.69
N ASN A 541 -34.48 6.55 10.40
CA ASN A 541 -35.26 7.60 11.03
C ASN A 541 -34.60 9.00 10.89
N ILE A 542 -33.90 9.23 9.77
CA ILE A 542 -33.23 10.51 9.49
C ILE A 542 -34.33 11.51 9.13
N LYS A 543 -34.72 12.33 10.12
CA LYS A 543 -35.72 13.37 9.93
C LYS A 543 -35.06 14.68 9.49
N LEU A 544 -35.63 15.33 8.49
CA LEU A 544 -35.44 16.76 8.24
C LEU A 544 -36.08 17.52 9.40
N ILE A 545 -35.31 17.84 10.43
CA ILE A 545 -35.73 18.78 11.45
C ILE A 545 -35.00 20.10 11.18
N ASP A 546 -35.82 21.12 10.91
CA ASP A 546 -35.54 22.55 10.87
C ASP A 546 -35.49 23.25 9.48
N PRO A 547 -36.44 24.16 9.18
CA PRO A 547 -36.46 25.03 7.99
C PRO A 547 -35.26 25.98 7.84
N LYS A 548 -34.36 26.10 8.82
CA LYS A 548 -33.11 26.89 8.73
C LYS A 548 -31.90 25.97 8.59
N ARG A 549 -31.76 25.39 7.39
CA ARG A 549 -30.93 24.23 7.01
C ARG A 549 -29.46 24.11 7.47
N ASP A 550 -28.81 25.13 8.03
CA ASP A 550 -27.40 25.05 8.47
C ASP A 550 -27.18 25.61 9.90
N ALA A 551 -28.25 25.92 10.66
CA ALA A 551 -28.15 26.60 11.96
C ALA A 551 -27.37 25.80 13.02
N LEU A 552 -27.44 24.46 13.01
CA LEU A 552 -26.69 23.59 13.93
C LEU A 552 -25.19 23.49 13.60
N TYR A 553 -24.73 24.13 12.52
CA TYR A 553 -23.30 24.31 12.20
C TYR A 553 -22.84 25.74 12.52
N GLN A 554 -23.73 26.63 12.98
CA GLN A 554 -23.38 27.99 13.39
C GLN A 554 -23.04 28.00 14.88
N TYR A 555 -21.74 28.06 15.18
CA TYR A 555 -21.25 28.15 16.54
C TYR A 555 -21.42 29.56 17.12
N ASP A 556 -22.19 29.70 18.20
CA ASP A 556 -22.32 30.94 18.96
C ASP A 556 -21.41 30.94 20.21
N ALA A 557 -20.27 31.61 20.10
CA ALA A 557 -19.27 31.66 21.16
C ALA A 557 -19.74 32.40 22.44
N GLU A 558 -20.73 33.28 22.36
CA GLU A 558 -21.28 33.99 23.53
C GLU A 558 -22.27 33.11 24.27
N ALA A 559 -23.18 32.44 23.55
CA ALA A 559 -24.11 31.48 24.12
C ALA A 559 -23.37 30.32 24.82
N GLN A 560 -22.30 29.79 24.22
CA GLN A 560 -21.49 28.73 24.82
C GLN A 560 -20.77 29.19 26.09
N ARG A 561 -20.20 30.41 26.10
CA ARG A 561 -19.59 30.97 27.32
C ARG A 561 -20.62 31.18 28.42
N ALA A 562 -21.83 31.63 28.09
CA ALA A 562 -22.91 31.80 29.05
C ALA A 562 -23.35 30.46 29.67
N ALA A 563 -23.54 29.42 28.85
CA ALA A 563 -23.89 28.08 29.32
C ALA A 563 -22.78 27.48 30.21
N GLN A 564 -21.52 27.64 29.82
CA GLN A 564 -20.36 27.18 30.58
C GLN A 564 -20.19 27.90 31.92
N ASN A 565 -20.62 29.15 32.03
CA ASN A 565 -20.63 29.88 33.30
C ASN A 565 -21.79 29.44 34.20
N ALA A 566 -22.97 29.15 33.62
CA ALA A 566 -24.15 28.77 34.37
C ALA A 566 -24.09 27.34 34.92
N ARG A 567 -23.41 26.41 34.22
CA ARG A 567 -23.21 24.99 34.59
C ARG A 567 -24.47 24.30 35.14
N PRO A 568 -25.63 24.38 34.46
CA PRO A 568 -26.90 23.83 34.98
C PRO A 568 -26.85 22.32 35.27
N TRP A 569 -26.01 21.57 34.57
CA TRP A 569 -25.79 20.13 34.80
C TRP A 569 -25.09 19.79 36.13
N MET A 570 -24.50 20.76 36.83
CA MET A 570 -23.98 20.56 38.18
C MET A 570 -25.11 20.39 39.21
N ALA A 571 -26.31 20.94 38.93
CA ALA A 571 -27.46 20.87 39.82
C ALA A 571 -28.34 19.63 39.57
N ASP A 572 -28.31 19.07 38.36
CA ASP A 572 -29.05 17.87 37.97
C ASP A 572 -28.10 16.86 37.28
N PRO A 573 -27.76 15.74 37.94
CA PRO A 573 -26.93 14.68 37.34
C PRO A 573 -27.47 14.09 36.03
N ASN A 574 -28.77 14.22 35.78
CA ASN A 574 -29.47 13.77 34.57
C ASN A 574 -29.85 14.93 33.62
N TYR A 575 -29.17 16.08 33.74
CA TYR A 575 -29.48 17.27 32.96
C TYR A 575 -29.47 17.02 31.46
N PHE A 576 -28.44 16.33 30.95
CA PHE A 576 -28.35 16.00 29.53
C PHE A 576 -29.14 14.75 29.21
N LYS A 577 -30.00 14.82 28.20
CA LYS A 577 -30.90 13.72 27.82
C LYS A 577 -30.72 13.27 26.38
N HIS A 578 -30.19 14.14 25.53
CA HIS A 578 -30.14 13.93 24.10
C HIS A 578 -28.75 14.19 23.52
N VAL A 579 -28.43 13.49 22.44
CA VAL A 579 -27.32 13.84 21.55
C VAL A 579 -27.81 13.89 20.11
N ARG A 580 -27.38 14.90 19.38
CA ARG A 580 -27.54 15.08 17.93
C ARG A 580 -26.19 14.88 17.28
N ILE A 581 -26.05 13.86 16.43
CA ILE A 581 -24.80 13.53 15.74
C ILE A 581 -24.96 13.83 14.25
N SER A 582 -24.03 14.59 13.68
CA SER A 582 -24.05 14.88 12.25
C SER A 582 -23.82 13.59 11.45
N ALA A 583 -24.41 13.48 10.27
CA ALA A 583 -24.23 12.34 9.39
C ALA A 583 -22.74 12.13 9.02
N VAL A 584 -21.97 13.21 8.93
CA VAL A 584 -20.52 13.16 8.68
C VAL A 584 -19.78 12.56 9.87
N ALA A 585 -20.04 13.05 11.09
CA ALA A 585 -19.44 12.51 12.31
C ALA A 585 -19.77 11.03 12.46
N LEU A 586 -21.03 10.65 12.26
CA LEU A 586 -21.50 9.26 12.31
C LEU A 586 -20.70 8.38 11.34
N ILE A 587 -20.57 8.78 10.08
CA ILE A 587 -19.83 8.02 9.07
C ILE A 587 -18.35 7.91 9.44
N LYS A 588 -17.71 9.00 9.87
CA LYS A 588 -16.29 8.98 10.26
C LYS A 588 -16.06 8.02 11.43
N MET A 589 -16.91 8.07 12.46
CA MET A 589 -16.84 7.16 13.61
C MET A 589 -17.06 5.70 13.18
N THR A 590 -18.10 5.41 12.38
CA THR A 590 -18.39 4.05 11.92
C THR A 590 -17.29 3.50 11.01
N MET A 591 -16.75 4.31 10.09
CA MET A 591 -15.63 3.90 9.23
C MET A 591 -14.37 3.63 10.03
N HIS A 592 -14.08 4.47 11.02
CA HIS A 592 -12.94 4.29 11.91
C HIS A 592 -13.09 3.02 12.76
N ALA A 593 -14.25 2.83 13.41
CA ALA A 593 -14.59 1.62 14.18
C ALA A 593 -14.41 0.35 13.34
N ARG A 594 -14.85 0.36 12.08
CA ARG A 594 -14.65 -0.75 11.16
C ARG A 594 -13.17 -0.99 10.82
N SER A 595 -12.37 0.06 10.69
CA SER A 595 -10.95 -0.08 10.36
C SER A 595 -10.13 -0.75 11.47
N GLY A 596 -10.60 -0.68 12.72
CA GLY A 596 -10.00 -1.36 13.87
C GLY A 596 -10.12 -2.89 13.83
N GLY A 597 -11.01 -3.45 12.99
CA GLY A 597 -11.22 -4.89 12.92
C GLY A 597 -11.74 -5.46 14.25
N ASN A 598 -10.93 -6.30 14.90
CA ASN A 598 -11.26 -6.83 16.24
C ASN A 598 -10.67 -6.00 17.39
N LEU A 599 -9.92 -4.93 17.09
CA LEU A 599 -9.34 -4.06 18.11
C LEU A 599 -10.29 -2.91 18.42
N GLU A 600 -10.28 -2.48 19.68
CA GLU A 600 -10.96 -1.24 20.08
C GLU A 600 -10.11 -0.04 19.65
N ILE A 601 -10.74 0.86 18.93
CA ILE A 601 -10.15 2.11 18.44
C ILE A 601 -10.89 3.28 19.08
N MET A 602 -10.19 4.40 19.22
CA MET A 602 -10.78 5.60 19.81
C MET A 602 -10.49 6.88 19.03
N GLY A 603 -11.33 7.88 19.24
CA GLY A 603 -11.14 9.22 18.72
C GLY A 603 -11.91 10.26 19.51
N LEU A 604 -11.88 11.49 19.03
CA LEU A 604 -12.55 12.62 19.65
C LEU A 604 -13.66 13.16 18.76
N MET A 605 -14.65 13.76 19.42
CA MET A 605 -15.80 14.40 18.80
C MET A 605 -15.72 15.90 19.02
N GLN A 606 -16.01 16.65 17.96
CA GLN A 606 -16.07 18.11 17.97
C GLN A 606 -17.52 18.56 17.95
N GLY A 607 -17.84 19.58 18.75
CA GLY A 607 -19.22 20.05 18.88
C GLY A 607 -19.41 21.02 20.03
N TYR A 608 -20.65 21.10 20.51
CA TYR A 608 -21.06 22.00 21.57
C TYR A 608 -22.33 21.50 22.29
N THR A 609 -22.78 22.20 23.32
CA THR A 609 -24.04 21.89 24.02
C THR A 609 -25.09 22.96 23.76
N GLU A 610 -26.34 22.54 23.62
CA GLU A 610 -27.49 23.42 23.45
C GLU A 610 -28.62 22.93 24.37
N GLY A 611 -28.82 23.60 25.51
CA GLY A 611 -29.73 23.15 26.55
C GLY A 611 -29.31 21.77 27.11
N ASP A 612 -30.25 20.82 27.12
CA ASP A 612 -30.05 19.44 27.57
C ASP A 612 -29.49 18.49 26.49
N THR A 613 -29.02 19.06 25.36
CA THR A 613 -28.61 18.31 24.17
C THR A 613 -27.15 18.54 23.81
N PHE A 614 -26.40 17.46 23.55
CA PHE A 614 -25.10 17.55 22.88
C PHE A 614 -25.29 17.64 21.37
N VAL A 615 -24.57 18.55 20.70
CA VAL A 615 -24.54 18.67 19.24
C VAL A 615 -23.14 18.33 18.75
N VAL A 616 -22.99 17.16 18.14
CA VAL A 616 -21.74 16.67 17.56
C VAL A 616 -21.72 16.99 16.07
N THR A 617 -20.86 17.93 15.67
CA THR A 617 -20.75 18.40 14.28
C THR A 617 -19.71 17.61 13.50
N ASP A 618 -18.67 17.08 14.16
CA ASP A 618 -17.62 16.28 13.51
C ASP A 618 -16.95 15.28 14.46
N ALA A 619 -16.17 14.36 13.92
CA ALA A 619 -15.33 13.43 14.66
C ALA A 619 -13.98 13.19 13.96
N PHE A 620 -12.93 12.95 14.73
CA PHE A 620 -11.60 12.63 14.21
C PHE A 620 -10.92 11.54 15.03
N ARG A 621 -10.04 10.77 14.39
CA ARG A 621 -9.32 9.65 15.02
C ARG A 621 -8.13 10.15 15.82
N LEU A 622 -7.85 9.51 16.95
CA LEU A 622 -6.56 9.61 17.62
C LEU A 622 -5.65 8.47 17.13
N PRO A 623 -4.34 8.68 16.95
CA PRO A 623 -3.40 7.64 16.54
C PRO A 623 -3.04 6.72 17.72
N VAL A 624 -4.05 6.25 18.46
CA VAL A 624 -3.88 5.45 19.68
C VAL A 624 -4.69 4.17 19.53
N GLU A 625 -4.03 3.02 19.66
CA GLU A 625 -4.65 1.69 19.69
C GLU A 625 -4.86 1.29 21.15
N GLY A 626 -6.10 0.98 21.54
CA GLY A 626 -6.45 0.60 22.91
C GLY A 626 -6.57 -0.92 23.08
N THR A 627 -6.28 -1.41 24.28
CA THR A 627 -6.69 -2.75 24.75
C THR A 627 -7.36 -2.59 26.12
N GLU A 628 -8.15 -3.58 26.54
CA GLU A 628 -8.85 -3.68 27.84
C GLU A 628 -7.98 -3.50 29.12
N THR A 629 -6.71 -3.07 29.02
CA THR A 629 -5.82 -2.87 30.18
C THR A 629 -5.17 -1.49 30.25
N ARG A 630 -5.23 -0.65 29.20
CA ARG A 630 -4.66 0.71 29.22
C ARG A 630 -5.35 1.64 28.23
N VAL A 631 -5.83 2.77 28.75
CA VAL A 631 -6.23 3.93 27.94
C VAL A 631 -5.45 5.13 28.49
N ASN A 632 -4.38 5.53 27.81
CA ASN A 632 -3.72 6.79 28.12
C ASN A 632 -3.28 7.44 26.81
N ALA A 633 -3.87 8.60 26.49
CA ALA A 633 -3.41 9.45 25.41
C ALA A 633 -2.00 9.95 25.78
N GLN A 634 -0.98 9.32 25.22
CA GLN A 634 0.42 9.72 25.39
C GLN A 634 0.65 11.11 24.76
N GLY A 635 1.79 11.75 25.04
CA GLY A 635 2.10 13.14 24.66
C GLY A 635 1.81 13.50 23.19
N GLU A 636 2.05 12.57 22.26
CA GLU A 636 1.77 12.73 20.82
C GLU A 636 0.28 12.96 20.50
N ALA A 637 -0.63 12.35 21.26
CA ALA A 637 -2.07 12.56 21.07
C ALA A 637 -2.49 13.97 21.50
N ASN A 638 -1.88 14.53 22.56
CA ASN A 638 -2.18 15.89 23.02
C ASN A 638 -1.67 16.95 22.04
N GLU A 639 -0.48 16.77 21.47
CA GLU A 639 0.05 17.65 20.42
C GLU A 639 -0.84 17.63 19.16
N TYR A 640 -1.26 16.43 18.74
CA TYR A 640 -2.17 16.27 17.61
C TYR A 640 -3.53 16.94 17.84
N ILE A 641 -4.08 16.89 19.06
CA ILE A 641 -5.34 17.57 19.40
C ILE A 641 -5.21 19.09 19.25
N VAL A 642 -4.12 19.67 19.76
CA VAL A 642 -3.87 21.11 19.68
C VAL A 642 -3.72 21.55 18.22
N GLU A 643 -2.88 20.85 17.46
CA GLU A 643 -2.66 21.15 16.03
C GLU A 643 -3.95 21.01 15.21
N TYR A 644 -4.73 19.95 15.44
CA TYR A 644 -5.99 19.73 14.73
C TYR A 644 -7.02 20.83 15.03
N LEU A 645 -7.16 21.25 16.29
CA LEU A 645 -8.07 22.32 16.67
C LEU A 645 -7.64 23.67 16.09
N ASP A 646 -6.35 23.96 16.03
CA ASP A 646 -5.84 25.20 15.42
C ASP A 646 -6.08 25.23 13.91
N LEU A 647 -5.91 24.10 13.22
CA LEU A 647 -6.28 23.96 11.81
C LEU A 647 -7.78 24.15 11.58
N CYS A 648 -8.63 23.58 12.44
CA CYS A 648 -10.08 23.78 12.37
C CYS A 648 -10.45 25.26 12.54
N ARG A 649 -9.86 25.94 13.52
CA ARG A 649 -10.08 27.38 13.77
C ARG A 649 -9.64 28.24 12.60
N ALA A 650 -8.52 27.91 11.96
CA ALA A 650 -8.04 28.59 10.75
C ALA A 650 -9.02 28.46 9.57
N GLN A 651 -9.84 27.41 9.54
CA GLN A 651 -10.91 27.18 8.55
C GLN A 651 -12.27 27.73 8.99
N GLY A 652 -12.32 28.52 10.06
CA GLY A 652 -13.55 29.12 10.57
C GLY A 652 -14.41 28.22 11.45
N ARG A 653 -13.93 27.02 11.83
CA ARG A 653 -14.62 26.09 12.74
C ARG A 653 -14.18 26.32 14.17
N GLN A 654 -15.05 26.91 14.97
CA GLN A 654 -14.73 27.41 16.32
C GLN A 654 -15.15 26.43 17.44
N GLU A 655 -15.79 25.31 17.10
CA GLU A 655 -16.21 24.31 18.07
C GLU A 655 -14.98 23.65 18.73
N ASN A 656 -15.08 23.30 20.01
CA ASN A 656 -14.02 22.54 20.70
C ASN A 656 -14.39 21.05 20.75
N VAL A 657 -13.48 20.24 21.30
CA VAL A 657 -13.77 18.84 21.63
C VAL A 657 -14.91 18.82 22.64
N VAL A 658 -15.96 18.03 22.37
CA VAL A 658 -17.15 17.91 23.22
C VAL A 658 -17.30 16.50 23.81
N GLY A 659 -16.47 15.56 23.35
CA GLY A 659 -16.51 14.18 23.81
C GLY A 659 -15.51 13.29 23.11
N TRP A 660 -15.57 12.01 23.42
CA TRP A 660 -14.78 10.95 22.80
C TRP A 660 -15.68 9.82 22.30
N TYR A 661 -15.17 9.07 21.33
CA TYR A 661 -15.82 7.84 20.89
C TYR A 661 -14.84 6.68 20.88
N HIS A 662 -15.37 5.47 21.05
CA HIS A 662 -14.62 4.22 20.88
C HIS A 662 -15.50 3.13 20.28
N SER A 663 -14.88 2.00 19.92
CA SER A 663 -15.58 0.86 19.33
C SER A 663 -15.63 -0.36 20.23
N HIS A 664 -16.76 -1.07 20.26
CA HIS A 664 -16.90 -2.41 20.86
C HIS A 664 -17.25 -3.44 19.78
N PRO A 665 -16.29 -4.15 19.16
CA PRO A 665 -16.57 -5.08 18.06
C PRO A 665 -17.32 -6.35 18.49
N GLY A 666 -18.65 -6.35 18.38
CA GLY A 666 -19.51 -7.53 18.53
C GLY A 666 -20.23 -7.69 19.89
N TYR A 667 -19.97 -6.82 20.86
CA TYR A 667 -20.47 -6.94 22.24
C TYR A 667 -21.63 -6.00 22.58
N GLY A 668 -22.03 -5.11 21.66
CA GLY A 668 -23.05 -4.07 21.84
C GLY A 668 -22.47 -2.77 22.42
N CYS A 669 -23.27 -1.70 22.44
CA CYS A 669 -22.85 -0.38 22.92
C CYS A 669 -23.18 -0.19 24.41
N TRP A 670 -22.16 -0.19 25.26
CA TRP A 670 -22.24 0.08 26.71
C TRP A 670 -20.88 0.56 27.22
N LEU A 671 -20.76 1.04 28.47
CA LEU A 671 -19.46 1.42 29.05
C LEU A 671 -18.90 0.31 29.96
N SER A 672 -17.69 -0.15 29.67
CA SER A 672 -16.90 -1.05 30.55
C SER A 672 -16.44 -0.34 31.83
N GLY A 673 -15.83 -1.09 32.76
CA GLY A 673 -15.27 -0.48 33.98
C GLY A 673 -14.22 0.59 33.67
N ILE A 674 -13.39 0.36 32.66
CA ILE A 674 -12.35 1.29 32.20
C ILE A 674 -12.97 2.48 31.47
N ASP A 675 -14.02 2.26 30.68
CA ASP A 675 -14.72 3.36 29.98
C ASP A 675 -15.39 4.29 30.98
N VAL A 676 -16.00 3.74 32.04
CA VAL A 676 -16.57 4.54 33.13
C VAL A 676 -15.50 5.36 33.85
N GLU A 677 -14.33 4.78 34.12
CA GLU A 677 -13.21 5.51 34.75
C GLU A 677 -12.64 6.60 33.84
N THR A 678 -12.49 6.29 32.55
CA THR A 678 -11.99 7.22 31.53
C THR A 678 -12.96 8.38 31.35
N GLU A 679 -14.26 8.10 31.21
CA GLU A 679 -15.28 9.14 31.07
C GLU A 679 -15.40 9.98 32.35
N ALA A 680 -15.37 9.37 33.53
CA ALA A 680 -15.39 10.11 34.80
C ALA A 680 -14.17 11.03 34.94
N MET A 681 -12.99 10.56 34.51
CA MET A 681 -11.78 11.36 34.47
C MET A 681 -11.92 12.54 33.51
N GLN A 682 -12.40 12.31 32.29
CA GLN A 682 -12.59 13.37 31.29
C GLN A 682 -13.60 14.41 31.77
N GLN A 683 -14.75 13.99 32.32
CA GLN A 683 -15.72 14.90 32.93
C GLN A 683 -15.14 15.68 34.13
N GLN A 684 -14.06 15.22 34.76
CA GLN A 684 -13.39 16.00 35.82
C GLN A 684 -12.49 17.11 35.23
N PHE A 685 -11.84 16.84 34.09
CA PHE A 685 -10.95 17.79 33.43
C PHE A 685 -11.69 18.80 32.54
N GLN A 686 -12.71 18.34 31.83
CA GLN A 686 -13.52 19.13 30.92
C GLN A 686 -14.98 18.70 31.03
N ASP A 687 -15.85 19.57 31.52
CA ASP A 687 -17.28 19.30 31.71
C ASP A 687 -18.10 20.43 31.07
N PRO A 688 -19.06 20.16 30.17
CA PRO A 688 -19.66 18.87 29.83
C PRO A 688 -18.82 18.04 28.83
N PHE A 689 -18.79 16.71 29.02
CA PHE A 689 -18.15 15.74 28.13
C PHE A 689 -19.09 14.58 27.82
N LEU A 690 -18.90 13.95 26.66
CA LEU A 690 -19.75 12.86 26.15
C LEU A 690 -18.91 11.64 25.74
N ALA A 691 -19.34 10.44 26.13
CA ALA A 691 -18.83 9.18 25.59
C ALA A 691 -19.78 8.61 24.53
N VAL A 692 -19.24 8.21 23.37
CA VAL A 692 -19.99 7.48 22.32
C VAL A 692 -19.35 6.14 22.03
N VAL A 693 -20.16 5.08 21.94
CA VAL A 693 -19.71 3.72 21.61
C VAL A 693 -20.33 3.29 20.30
N VAL A 694 -19.52 2.75 19.38
CA VAL A 694 -19.99 2.22 18.10
C VAL A 694 -19.65 0.73 18.00
N ASP A 695 -20.62 -0.13 17.73
CA ASP A 695 -20.35 -1.55 17.44
C ASP A 695 -20.28 -1.77 15.92
N PRO A 696 -19.07 -1.93 15.33
CA PRO A 696 -18.92 -2.07 13.89
C PRO A 696 -19.49 -3.40 13.35
N ASP A 697 -19.44 -4.47 14.14
CA ASP A 697 -19.91 -5.80 13.72
C ASP A 697 -21.44 -5.86 13.68
N ARG A 698 -22.09 -5.32 14.71
CA ARG A 698 -23.56 -5.22 14.77
C ARG A 698 -24.09 -4.26 13.73
N THR A 699 -23.42 -3.13 13.52
CA THR A 699 -23.74 -2.16 12.48
C THR A 699 -23.86 -2.83 11.10
N ILE A 700 -22.90 -3.69 10.75
CA ILE A 700 -22.92 -4.43 9.47
C ILE A 700 -24.06 -5.44 9.44
N SER A 701 -24.27 -6.17 10.54
CA SER A 701 -25.28 -7.24 10.60
C SER A 701 -26.72 -6.73 10.53
N ALA A 702 -26.99 -5.55 11.09
CA ALA A 702 -28.32 -4.96 11.19
C ALA A 702 -28.65 -4.02 10.01
N GLY A 703 -27.66 -3.59 9.23
CA GLY A 703 -27.83 -2.58 8.18
C GLY A 703 -28.15 -1.18 8.71
N LYS A 704 -28.01 -0.98 10.02
CA LYS A 704 -28.23 0.26 10.77
C LYS A 704 -27.07 0.43 11.75
N VAL A 705 -26.58 1.67 11.91
CA VAL A 705 -25.47 1.94 12.85
C VAL A 705 -25.90 1.62 14.27
N ASP A 706 -25.18 0.70 14.91
CA ASP A 706 -25.32 0.37 16.32
C ASP A 706 -24.42 1.32 17.12
N ILE A 707 -25.06 2.21 17.87
CA ILE A 707 -24.41 3.35 18.53
C ILE A 707 -25.10 3.63 19.87
N GLY A 708 -24.30 3.87 20.90
CA GLY A 708 -24.76 4.32 22.21
C GLY A 708 -24.02 5.59 22.64
N ALA A 709 -24.69 6.45 23.39
CA ALA A 709 -24.12 7.67 23.94
C ALA A 709 -24.38 7.74 25.44
N PHE A 710 -23.36 8.12 26.21
CA PHE A 710 -23.36 7.94 27.66
C PHE A 710 -22.67 9.09 28.39
N ARG A 711 -23.10 9.29 29.64
CA ARG A 711 -22.42 10.11 30.64
C ARG A 711 -22.32 9.37 31.97
N THR A 712 -21.29 9.66 32.76
CA THR A 712 -21.12 9.05 34.08
C THR A 712 -21.70 9.92 35.20
N TYR A 713 -22.26 9.28 36.22
CA TYR A 713 -22.77 9.97 37.40
C TYR A 713 -21.64 10.55 38.26
N PRO A 714 -21.86 11.69 38.94
CA PRO A 714 -20.95 12.17 39.98
C PRO A 714 -20.74 11.10 41.06
N ALA A 715 -19.54 11.02 41.64
CA ALA A 715 -19.20 10.02 42.66
C ALA A 715 -20.11 10.05 43.91
N THR A 716 -20.80 11.18 44.14
CA THR A 716 -21.75 11.39 45.26
C THR A 716 -23.18 10.92 44.96
N TYR A 717 -23.49 10.56 43.72
CA TYR A 717 -24.83 10.17 43.29
C TYR A 717 -25.01 8.65 43.34
N LYS A 718 -26.15 8.20 43.88
CA LYS A 718 -26.57 6.79 43.83
C LYS A 718 -27.79 6.67 42.94
N ALA A 719 -27.65 5.96 41.82
CA ALA A 719 -28.75 5.71 40.91
C ALA A 719 -29.80 4.80 41.56
N ASP A 720 -31.08 5.12 41.33
CA ASP A 720 -32.17 4.20 41.64
C ASP A 720 -32.08 2.99 40.71
N ALA A 721 -32.27 1.79 41.26
CA ALA A 721 -32.22 0.55 40.49
C ALA A 721 -33.42 0.45 39.52
N ALA A 722 -33.32 1.10 38.37
CA ALA A 722 -34.36 1.13 37.35
C ALA A 722 -33.77 0.91 35.95
N GLY A 723 -34.24 -0.14 35.29
CA GLY A 723 -34.24 -0.27 33.83
C GLY A 723 -32.94 -0.75 33.18
N ALA A 724 -32.53 -1.99 33.43
CA ALA A 724 -31.49 -2.65 32.64
C ALA A 724 -31.99 -3.00 31.23
N ASP A 725 -32.27 -2.00 30.38
CA ASP A 725 -32.75 -2.21 29.00
C ASP A 725 -31.64 -2.73 28.04
N GLY A 726 -30.43 -3.01 28.54
CA GLY A 726 -29.31 -3.57 27.76
C GLY A 726 -28.96 -5.03 28.04
N PHE A 727 -29.51 -5.67 29.08
CA PHE A 727 -28.99 -6.97 29.57
C PHE A 727 -29.17 -8.12 28.56
N GLN A 728 -30.09 -7.99 27.60
CA GLN A 728 -30.34 -9.02 26.58
C GLN A 728 -29.33 -9.02 25.43
N ALA A 729 -28.51 -7.97 25.30
CA ALA A 729 -27.64 -7.75 24.14
C ALA A 729 -26.14 -8.03 24.42
N VAL A 730 -25.74 -8.23 25.68
CA VAL A 730 -24.33 -8.41 26.07
C VAL A 730 -23.95 -9.90 26.06
N PRO A 731 -22.81 -10.29 25.45
CA PRO A 731 -22.29 -11.67 25.51
C PRO A 731 -22.07 -12.17 26.95
N LEU A 732 -22.20 -13.49 27.16
CA LEU A 732 -22.21 -14.11 28.50
C LEU A 732 -20.92 -13.91 29.28
N ASP A 733 -19.79 -13.90 28.58
CA ASP A 733 -18.45 -13.62 29.10
C ASP A 733 -18.27 -12.17 29.59
N LYS A 734 -19.14 -11.25 29.17
CA LYS A 734 -19.12 -9.82 29.55
C LYS A 734 -20.26 -9.39 30.47
N ALA A 735 -21.23 -10.27 30.74
CA ALA A 735 -22.42 -9.94 31.53
C ALA A 735 -22.11 -9.56 33.00
N ALA A 736 -21.07 -10.17 33.59
CA ALA A 736 -20.65 -9.85 34.97
C ALA A 736 -20.04 -8.44 35.08
N GLU A 737 -19.27 -8.03 34.07
CA GLU A 737 -18.64 -6.71 33.99
C GLU A 737 -19.68 -5.61 33.75
N PHE A 738 -20.58 -5.81 32.79
CA PHE A 738 -21.72 -4.92 32.56
C PHE A 738 -22.56 -4.72 33.83
N GLY A 739 -22.89 -5.82 34.53
CA GLY A 739 -23.68 -5.78 35.76
C GLY A 739 -23.02 -4.97 36.89
N ALA A 740 -21.69 -5.02 37.02
CA ALA A 740 -20.96 -4.32 38.08
C ALA A 740 -20.91 -2.79 37.90
N HIS A 741 -21.00 -2.30 36.64
CA HIS A 741 -20.77 -0.89 36.33
C HIS A 741 -21.99 -0.15 35.76
N SER A 742 -23.05 -0.87 35.38
CA SER A 742 -24.30 -0.29 34.82
C SER A 742 -24.97 0.80 35.66
N GLY A 743 -24.79 0.80 36.99
CA GLY A 743 -25.31 1.84 37.88
C GLY A 743 -24.48 3.13 37.96
N ARG A 744 -23.35 3.22 37.25
CA ARG A 744 -22.40 4.36 37.31
C ARG A 744 -22.52 5.32 36.13
N TYR A 745 -23.36 5.02 35.15
CA TYR A 745 -23.58 5.86 33.97
C TYR A 745 -25.05 5.78 33.52
N TYR A 746 -25.44 6.68 32.63
CA TYR A 746 -26.75 6.68 31.99
C TYR A 746 -26.62 6.92 30.48
N SER A 747 -27.59 6.45 29.72
CA SER A 747 -27.63 6.64 28.26
C SER A 747 -28.38 7.91 27.87
N LEU A 748 -27.90 8.56 26.82
CA LEU A 748 -28.59 9.68 26.16
C LEU A 748 -29.26 9.17 24.89
N GLU A 749 -30.39 9.79 24.52
CA GLU A 749 -31.08 9.48 23.27
C GLU A 749 -30.29 10.01 22.06
N VAL A 750 -29.91 9.10 21.16
CA VAL A 750 -29.16 9.44 19.94
C VAL A 750 -30.10 9.79 18.80
N SER A 751 -29.94 11.00 18.25
CA SER A 751 -30.58 11.47 17.04
C SER A 751 -29.54 11.97 16.02
N HIS A 752 -29.91 12.04 14.75
CA HIS A 752 -28.99 12.38 13.67
C HIS A 752 -29.47 13.59 12.87
N PHE A 753 -28.55 14.40 12.37
CA PHE A 753 -28.83 15.54 11.49
C PHE A 753 -27.83 15.63 10.33
N LYS A 754 -28.14 16.38 9.27
CA LYS A 754 -27.25 16.60 8.12
C LYS A 754 -27.42 18.02 7.59
N SER A 755 -26.32 18.64 7.12
CA SER A 755 -26.39 19.92 6.40
C SER A 755 -26.87 19.75 4.95
N SER A 756 -27.11 20.89 4.30
CA SER A 756 -27.33 20.94 2.85
C SER A 756 -26.15 20.36 2.06
N LEU A 757 -24.92 20.68 2.47
CA LEU A 757 -23.68 20.14 1.89
C LEU A 757 -23.51 18.65 2.16
N ASP A 758 -23.86 18.18 3.36
CA ASP A 758 -23.77 16.77 3.74
C ASP A 758 -24.71 15.93 2.88
N THR A 759 -25.91 16.44 2.58
CA THR A 759 -26.84 15.74 1.68
C THR A 759 -26.19 15.45 0.33
N HIS A 760 -25.49 16.43 -0.24
CA HIS A 760 -24.81 16.28 -1.52
C HIS A 760 -23.56 15.38 -1.44
N LEU A 761 -22.77 15.50 -0.37
CA LEU A 761 -21.61 14.63 -0.12
C LEU A 761 -22.04 13.17 0.06
N LEU A 762 -23.14 12.93 0.79
CA LEU A 762 -23.72 11.62 1.01
C LEU A 762 -24.23 11.01 -0.29
N GLU A 763 -24.90 11.78 -1.16
CA GLU A 763 -25.29 11.35 -2.51
C GLU A 763 -24.07 10.88 -3.32
N LEU A 764 -22.99 11.67 -3.34
CA LEU A 764 -21.76 11.34 -4.07
C LEU A 764 -21.04 10.09 -3.50
N LEU A 765 -20.98 9.94 -2.19
CA LEU A 765 -20.46 8.75 -1.51
C LEU A 765 -21.32 7.53 -1.79
N TRP A 766 -22.65 7.70 -1.87
CA TRP A 766 -23.61 6.64 -2.13
C TRP A 766 -23.39 5.97 -3.49
N HIS A 767 -23.13 6.78 -4.52
CA HIS A 767 -22.83 6.32 -5.88
C HIS A 767 -21.58 5.45 -6.00
N LYS A 768 -20.59 5.59 -5.10
CA LYS A 768 -19.29 4.90 -5.19
C LYS A 768 -19.17 3.71 -4.24
N TYR A 769 -19.76 3.79 -3.05
CA TYR A 769 -19.55 2.81 -1.98
C TYR A 769 -20.56 1.65 -2.01
N TRP A 770 -21.83 1.93 -2.30
CA TRP A 770 -22.89 0.90 -2.20
C TRP A 770 -22.95 -0.04 -3.38
N VAL A 771 -22.50 0.35 -4.58
CA VAL A 771 -22.31 -0.58 -5.70
C VAL A 771 -21.34 -1.70 -5.28
N GLN A 772 -20.28 -1.35 -4.55
CA GLN A 772 -19.30 -2.31 -4.06
C GLN A 772 -19.87 -3.16 -2.91
N THR A 773 -20.61 -2.58 -1.97
CA THR A 773 -21.28 -3.30 -0.87
C THR A 773 -22.40 -4.24 -1.34
N LEU A 774 -23.24 -3.79 -2.28
CA LEU A 774 -24.33 -4.59 -2.86
C LEU A 774 -23.80 -5.72 -3.75
N SER A 775 -22.61 -5.58 -4.33
CA SER A 775 -21.92 -6.65 -5.05
C SER A 775 -21.24 -7.70 -4.14
N GLN A 776 -21.03 -7.42 -2.85
CA GLN A 776 -20.41 -8.36 -1.90
C GLN A 776 -21.39 -9.40 -1.39
N ASN A 777 -20.89 -10.62 -1.09
CA ASN A 777 -21.71 -11.71 -0.57
C ASN A 777 -21.78 -11.63 0.97
N PRO A 778 -22.98 -11.45 1.57
CA PRO A 778 -23.17 -11.38 3.02
C PRO A 778 -22.66 -12.62 3.77
N LEU A 779 -22.73 -13.81 3.16
CA LEU A 779 -22.22 -15.06 3.75
C LEU A 779 -20.69 -15.11 3.82
N LEU A 780 -20.01 -14.40 2.90
CA LEU A 780 -18.55 -14.30 2.89
C LEU A 780 -18.06 -13.17 3.80
N THR A 781 -18.79 -12.06 3.88
CA THR A 781 -18.43 -10.92 4.73
C THR A 781 -18.73 -11.17 6.20
N ASN A 782 -19.76 -11.95 6.53
CA ASN A 782 -20.21 -12.17 7.91
C ASN A 782 -19.80 -13.54 8.48
N ARG A 783 -18.95 -14.28 7.77
CA ARG A 783 -18.58 -15.68 8.13
C ARG A 783 -18.08 -15.82 9.55
N ASP A 784 -17.18 -14.93 9.96
CA ASP A 784 -16.53 -15.04 11.27
C ASP A 784 -17.50 -14.65 12.40
N PHE A 785 -18.39 -13.69 12.18
CA PHE A 785 -19.47 -13.34 13.11
C PHE A 785 -20.50 -14.46 13.24
N ALA A 786 -20.95 -15.04 12.13
CA ALA A 786 -21.87 -16.18 12.13
C ALA A 786 -21.26 -17.36 12.90
N ASN A 787 -19.98 -17.64 12.70
CA ASN A 787 -19.24 -18.64 13.46
C ASN A 787 -19.21 -18.32 14.96
N LYS A 788 -18.92 -17.07 15.35
CA LYS A 788 -18.96 -16.64 16.77
C LYS A 788 -20.37 -16.80 17.38
N GLN A 789 -21.43 -16.42 16.66
CA GLN A 789 -22.82 -16.61 17.15
C GLN A 789 -23.20 -18.09 17.30
N MET A 790 -22.78 -18.94 16.37
CA MET A 790 -23.00 -20.39 16.47
C MET A 790 -22.25 -21.00 17.65
N LEU A 791 -21.02 -20.54 17.91
CA LEU A 791 -20.23 -20.96 19.07
C LEU A 791 -20.83 -20.48 20.40
N ASP A 792 -21.28 -19.22 20.48
CA ASP A 792 -21.97 -18.69 21.68
C ASP A 792 -23.27 -19.44 21.96
N LEU A 793 -24.09 -19.68 20.93
CA LEU A 793 -25.30 -20.50 21.06
C LEU A 793 -24.97 -21.91 21.55
N ALA A 794 -23.91 -22.54 21.02
CA ALA A 794 -23.47 -23.85 21.48
C ALA A 794 -23.05 -23.84 22.96
N SER A 795 -22.38 -22.78 23.42
CA SER A 795 -22.01 -22.57 24.82
C SER A 795 -23.25 -22.43 25.72
N ARG A 796 -24.21 -21.58 25.31
CA ARG A 796 -25.50 -21.39 26.01
C ARG A 796 -26.31 -22.66 26.13
N ILE A 797 -26.37 -23.46 25.05
CA ILE A 797 -27.03 -24.77 25.06
C ILE A 797 -26.35 -25.71 26.06
N LYS A 798 -25.01 -25.70 26.13
CA LYS A 798 -24.24 -26.52 27.07
C LYS A 798 -24.48 -26.11 28.52
N GLU A 799 -24.52 -24.81 28.82
CA GLU A 799 -24.84 -24.29 30.16
C GLU A 799 -26.27 -24.64 30.58
N ALA A 800 -27.25 -24.40 29.72
CA ALA A 800 -28.65 -24.74 29.99
C ALA A 800 -28.83 -26.25 30.20
N THR A 801 -28.17 -27.08 29.38
CA THR A 801 -28.19 -28.55 29.54
C THR A 801 -27.57 -28.98 30.87
N THR A 802 -26.49 -28.33 31.29
CA THR A 802 -25.81 -28.60 32.57
C THR A 802 -26.68 -28.17 33.75
N ALA A 803 -27.36 -27.03 33.67
CA ALA A 803 -28.31 -26.55 34.67
C ALA A 803 -29.51 -27.49 34.81
N ILE A 804 -30.08 -27.98 33.71
CA ILE A 804 -31.19 -28.96 33.70
C ILE A 804 -30.72 -30.31 34.28
N ARG A 805 -29.49 -30.75 33.98
CA ARG A 805 -28.91 -31.97 34.59
C ARG A 805 -28.73 -31.81 36.10
N ARG A 806 -28.29 -30.66 36.58
CA ARG A 806 -28.17 -30.35 38.02
C ARG A 806 -29.54 -30.26 38.71
N SER A 807 -30.57 -29.73 38.04
CA SER A 807 -31.94 -29.68 38.59
C SER A 807 -32.61 -31.06 38.65
N ARG A 808 -32.30 -31.96 37.71
CA ARG A 808 -32.75 -33.37 37.75
C ARG A 808 -32.00 -34.21 38.78
N GLY A 809 -30.71 -33.94 39.02
CA GLY A 809 -29.91 -34.61 40.05
C GLY A 809 -30.37 -34.29 41.48
N SER A 810 -30.89 -33.07 41.71
CA SER A 810 -31.45 -32.66 43.00
C SER A 810 -32.88 -33.17 43.24
N GLN A 811 -33.64 -33.47 42.19
CA GLN A 811 -34.97 -34.11 42.31
C GLN A 811 -34.93 -35.61 42.65
N MET A 812 -33.78 -36.29 42.51
CA MET A 812 -33.65 -37.71 42.90
C MET A 812 -33.39 -37.91 44.41
N LEU A 813 -33.12 -36.84 45.16
CA LEU A 813 -32.87 -36.89 46.61
C LEU A 813 -34.03 -36.37 47.48
N VAL A 814 -35.10 -35.87 46.88
CA VAL A 814 -36.29 -35.39 47.61
C VAL A 814 -37.56 -35.94 46.95
N MET A 815 -37.88 -37.20 47.24
CA MET A 815 -39.23 -37.74 47.07
C MET A 815 -40.09 -37.24 48.23
N GLY A 816 -40.79 -36.13 48.02
CA GLY A 816 -41.76 -35.62 49.00
C GLY A 816 -42.28 -34.22 48.70
N GLY A 817 -43.31 -34.13 47.85
CA GLY A 817 -44.28 -33.03 47.90
C GLY A 817 -44.16 -31.91 46.86
N GLY A 818 -45.27 -31.65 46.16
CA GLY A 818 -45.62 -30.33 45.64
C GLY A 818 -45.05 -29.96 44.26
N GLY A 819 -45.87 -30.08 43.22
CA GLY A 819 -45.55 -29.63 41.87
C GLY A 819 -45.33 -28.12 41.77
N GLY A 820 -44.11 -27.71 41.42
CA GLY A 820 -43.78 -26.32 41.10
C GLY A 820 -42.51 -26.10 40.25
N GLY A 821 -41.83 -27.16 39.81
CA GLY A 821 -40.43 -27.07 39.36
C GLY A 821 -40.11 -26.90 37.86
N SER A 822 -41.08 -26.81 36.92
CA SER A 822 -40.72 -26.85 35.48
C SER A 822 -40.62 -25.49 34.77
N LYS A 823 -41.17 -24.39 35.31
CA LYS A 823 -41.36 -23.14 34.54
C LYS A 823 -40.06 -22.42 34.15
N ALA A 824 -38.97 -22.57 34.92
CA ALA A 824 -37.71 -21.87 34.64
C ALA A 824 -36.88 -22.54 33.53
N GLY A 825 -36.83 -23.88 33.50
CA GLY A 825 -36.17 -24.65 32.44
C GLY A 825 -36.87 -24.53 31.09
N ASP A 826 -38.22 -24.53 31.11
CA ASP A 826 -39.02 -24.38 29.89
C ASP A 826 -38.87 -22.98 29.25
N LYS A 827 -38.78 -21.90 30.06
CA LYS A 827 -38.51 -20.54 29.56
C LYS A 827 -37.11 -20.41 28.95
N ALA A 828 -36.09 -21.02 29.56
CA ALA A 828 -34.73 -21.00 29.02
C ALA A 828 -34.64 -21.75 27.69
N MET A 829 -35.30 -22.91 27.57
CA MET A 829 -35.36 -23.69 26.33
C MET A 829 -36.16 -22.99 25.22
N GLN A 830 -37.27 -22.33 25.54
CA GLN A 830 -38.00 -21.49 24.56
C GLN A 830 -37.14 -20.34 24.04
N LYS A 831 -36.35 -19.70 24.92
CA LYS A 831 -35.45 -18.61 24.53
C LYS A 831 -34.33 -19.08 23.60
N LEU A 832 -33.70 -20.23 23.91
CA LEU A 832 -32.68 -20.85 23.05
C LEU A 832 -33.23 -21.26 21.68
N SER A 833 -34.46 -21.80 21.65
CA SER A 833 -35.14 -22.14 20.40
C SER A 833 -35.42 -20.91 19.52
N SER A 834 -35.78 -19.78 20.14
CA SER A 834 -35.94 -18.50 19.45
C SER A 834 -34.62 -17.95 18.90
N GLU A 835 -33.53 -18.01 19.68
CA GLU A 835 -32.19 -17.57 19.25
C GLU A 835 -31.67 -18.43 18.08
N ALA A 836 -31.82 -19.75 18.16
CA ALA A 836 -31.46 -20.66 17.08
C ALA A 836 -32.26 -20.40 15.79
N SER A 837 -33.56 -20.13 15.92
CA SER A 837 -34.44 -19.80 14.78
C SER A 837 -34.05 -18.48 14.12
N MET A 838 -33.61 -17.51 14.92
CA MET A 838 -33.14 -16.21 14.41
C MET A 838 -31.84 -16.33 13.62
N ILE A 839 -30.87 -17.11 14.10
CA ILE A 839 -29.61 -17.38 13.39
C ILE A 839 -29.90 -18.09 12.06
N ALA A 840 -30.76 -19.11 12.06
CA ALA A 840 -31.15 -19.82 10.85
C ALA A 840 -31.88 -18.91 9.83
N ALA A 841 -32.72 -17.98 10.29
CA ALA A 841 -33.40 -17.02 9.43
C ALA A 841 -32.42 -16.05 8.75
N LYS A 842 -31.38 -15.60 9.45
CA LYS A 842 -30.33 -14.72 8.91
C LYS A 842 -29.48 -15.42 7.85
N GLU A 843 -29.06 -16.66 8.08
CA GLU A 843 -28.34 -17.46 7.10
C GLU A 843 -29.18 -17.70 5.83
N LYS A 844 -30.47 -18.03 6.00
CA LYS A 844 -31.41 -18.20 4.88
C LYS A 844 -31.59 -16.90 4.08
N ALA A 845 -31.67 -15.75 4.76
CA ALA A 845 -31.75 -14.45 4.09
C ALA A 845 -30.48 -14.13 3.29
N GLY A 846 -29.29 -14.44 3.83
CA GLY A 846 -28.01 -14.32 3.11
C GLY A 846 -27.95 -15.20 1.85
N PHE A 847 -28.49 -16.42 1.92
CA PHE A 847 -28.58 -17.33 0.78
C PHE A 847 -29.55 -16.83 -0.31
N LEU A 848 -30.73 -16.35 0.09
CA LEU A 848 -31.72 -15.77 -0.83
C LEU A 848 -31.19 -14.49 -1.52
N ALA A 849 -30.50 -13.62 -0.77
CA ALA A 849 -29.85 -12.44 -1.32
C ALA A 849 -28.79 -12.82 -2.37
N THR A 850 -28.08 -13.93 -2.19
CA THR A 850 -27.13 -14.45 -3.18
C THR A 850 -27.83 -14.88 -4.47
N GLY A 851 -28.98 -15.56 -4.37
CA GLY A 851 -29.80 -15.93 -5.53
C GLY A 851 -30.34 -14.73 -6.30
N VAL A 852 -30.84 -13.71 -5.59
CA VAL A 852 -31.34 -12.46 -6.19
C VAL A 852 -30.20 -11.68 -6.86
N LYS A 853 -29.02 -11.60 -6.23
CA LYS A 853 -27.83 -10.95 -6.82
C LYS A 853 -27.33 -11.67 -8.06
N ALA A 854 -27.32 -13.00 -8.08
CA ALA A 854 -26.95 -13.76 -9.29
C ALA A 854 -27.90 -13.45 -10.46
N SER A 855 -29.21 -13.33 -10.20
CA SER A 855 -30.20 -12.96 -11.20
C SER A 855 -30.04 -11.50 -11.68
N LEU A 856 -29.76 -10.55 -10.78
CA LEU A 856 -29.63 -9.12 -11.10
C LEU A 856 -28.30 -8.74 -11.77
N PHE A 857 -27.19 -9.40 -11.41
CA PHE A 857 -25.84 -8.98 -11.79
C PHE A 857 -25.11 -9.95 -12.73
N ASN A 858 -25.50 -11.23 -12.79
CA ASN A 858 -24.80 -12.24 -13.61
C ASN A 858 -25.60 -12.74 -14.84
N ASN A 859 -26.90 -12.45 -14.96
CA ASN A 859 -27.71 -12.80 -16.14
C ASN A 859 -27.76 -11.69 -17.20
N LEU A 860 -26.60 -11.11 -17.51
CA LEU A 860 -26.43 -10.35 -18.75
C LEU A 860 -26.23 -11.35 -19.90
N GLY A 861 -27.32 -11.87 -20.49
CA GLY A 861 -27.21 -12.59 -21.76
C GLY A 861 -28.21 -13.69 -22.12
N ASP A 862 -29.13 -14.12 -21.24
CA ASP A 862 -30.14 -15.12 -21.63
C ASP A 862 -31.36 -14.46 -22.30
N GLN A 863 -31.16 -13.93 -23.50
CA GLN A 863 -32.23 -13.96 -24.50
C GLN A 863 -32.25 -15.36 -25.10
N LYS A 864 -33.21 -16.18 -24.69
CA LYS A 864 -33.66 -17.30 -25.51
C LYS A 864 -34.15 -16.73 -26.84
N SER A 865 -33.34 -16.88 -27.89
CA SER A 865 -33.78 -16.77 -29.27
C SER A 865 -34.65 -17.97 -29.62
N THR A 866 -35.86 -17.72 -30.14
CA THR A 866 -36.25 -18.39 -31.39
C THR A 866 -35.30 -17.99 -32.49
#